data_AF-A0A9Q0K893-F1
#
_entry.id   AF-A0A9Q0K893-F1
#
_cell.length_a   1.000
_cell.length_b   1.000
_cell.length_c   1.000
_cell.angle_alpha   90.00
_cell.angle_beta   90.00
_cell.angle_gamma   90.00
#
_symmetry.space_group_name_H-M   'P 1'
#
loop_
_entity.id
_entity.type
_entity.pdbx_description
1 polymer ?
#
loop_
_entity_poly.entity_id
_entity_poly.type
_entity_poly.pdbx_seq_one_letter_code
_entity_poly.pdbx_strand_id
1 'polypeptide(L)'
;MEPEFGEYRLNCELRGHEDDVRGICVCGDAGIATSSRDKTVRFWSLDPVKQHKYMMSRIMLGHSSFVGPLAWIAPNESFPEGGLVSGGMDTLVLLWDLKTAEKVQIMKGHQLQVTGLTIDDNADIVSSSVDCTIRQWRNGQSIEFWEAHKAAIQAVTKLPSGELITGSSDATLKLWRGKTCLHTFVGHTDTVRGLAVMPGLGILSASHDGSIRLWAITGQVLMEMVGHTSIVYSVDAHVSGLIVSGSEDCSAKIWKDGTCVQSIEHPGCVWDAKFLKNGDIVTACSDGVVRIWTGNNNRIADSLELEAYASQLSQYKCSRKKVGGLKLEELPGLEALQVKGTSDGQTKVVREGDNGVAYSWNVKEQKWDKIGEVVDGPENSMGRTVLDGVQYDYVFDVDIGDGEPIRKLPHNRSDNPYATADKWLLKENLPLSYRQQIVEFILQNTGQRDFTLDTSFRDPYTGSSAYTPGGPSITSDTSTKPIFRHIPKKGMLFFDVAQFEGILKKINEFNNVLVSDKGQNSLSLPELELSRLTAVVKILKDTSHYHCSKFADADIALLLKLLKSWPVAMMFPVIDILRMIILHPDGASLLLMHMKDQSDVLMQIITKVTVPPALPTSLLTSVRAVTNLFKHSYFYPWLQIHRSEVLDAFSSCCSSSNKSIQLSYSTLVLNYAVLLIEKKDQEGQSQVLSAALEIAEEENQDVDSKFRALVAIGSLMLEGAMKRIAMDFDVQSIVKVAKDSKEAKIAEIGADIELLLKQS
;
A
#
# COMPACT_ATOMS: atom_id res chain seq x y z
N MET A 1 -20.59 -30.21 36.04
CA MET A 1 -19.61 -30.64 35.03
C MET A 1 -19.31 -29.37 34.25
N GLU A 2 -18.24 -28.66 34.63
CA GLU A 2 -17.82 -27.49 33.87
C GLU A 2 -17.46 -27.96 32.46
N PRO A 3 -17.91 -27.29 31.39
CA PRO A 3 -17.49 -27.66 30.04
C PRO A 3 -15.96 -27.55 29.99
N GLU A 4 -15.29 -28.65 29.61
CA GLU A 4 -13.85 -28.65 29.34
C GLU A 4 -13.50 -27.49 28.40
N PHE A 5 -12.50 -26.70 28.78
CA PHE A 5 -11.96 -25.66 27.92
C PHE A 5 -11.40 -26.30 26.66
N GLY A 6 -12.09 -26.13 25.53
CA GLY A 6 -11.59 -26.53 24.21
C GLY A 6 -10.57 -25.51 23.73
N GLU A 7 -9.40 -25.98 23.31
CA GLU A 7 -8.37 -25.16 22.68
C GLU A 7 -8.92 -24.47 21.43
N TYR A 8 -8.79 -23.14 21.34
CA TYR A 8 -9.20 -22.38 20.16
C TYR A 8 -8.31 -22.74 18.96
N ARG A 9 -8.93 -23.15 17.86
CA ARG A 9 -8.25 -23.48 16.60
C ARG A 9 -8.85 -22.71 15.45
N LEU A 10 -8.08 -22.59 14.36
CA LEU A 10 -8.54 -21.85 13.18
C LEU A 10 -9.85 -22.46 12.66
N ASN A 11 -10.85 -21.61 12.43
CA ASN A 11 -12.10 -21.94 11.73
C ASN A 11 -11.98 -21.52 10.25
N CYS A 12 -11.63 -20.26 10.00
CA CYS A 12 -11.42 -19.75 8.65
C CYS A 12 -10.59 -18.46 8.63
N GLU A 13 -10.12 -18.11 7.44
CA GLU A 13 -9.47 -16.83 7.16
C GLU A 13 -10.34 -15.98 6.23
N LEU A 14 -10.45 -14.69 6.53
CA LEU A 14 -11.15 -13.70 5.71
C LEU A 14 -10.08 -12.87 4.99
N ARG A 15 -9.88 -13.21 3.72
CA ARG A 15 -8.88 -12.58 2.84
C ARG A 15 -9.58 -11.57 1.94
N GLY A 16 -9.01 -10.38 1.85
CA GLY A 16 -9.51 -9.34 0.96
C GLY A 16 -8.77 -8.03 1.11
N HIS A 17 -8.47 -7.61 2.34
CA HIS A 17 -7.71 -6.39 2.56
C HIS A 17 -6.29 -6.49 1.96
N GLU A 18 -5.79 -5.36 1.46
CA GLU A 18 -4.49 -5.28 0.77
C GLU A 18 -3.35 -4.77 1.68
N ASP A 19 -3.69 -4.40 2.92
CA ASP A 19 -2.79 -3.83 3.94
C ASP A 19 -3.35 -4.16 5.33
N ASP A 20 -2.60 -3.84 6.40
CA ASP A 20 -2.94 -4.08 7.82
C ASP A 20 -4.44 -3.96 8.11
N VAL A 21 -5.06 -5.01 8.65
CA VAL A 21 -6.40 -4.91 9.19
C VAL A 21 -6.31 -4.35 10.61
N ARG A 22 -6.95 -3.19 10.83
CA ARG A 22 -6.75 -2.37 12.02
C ARG A 22 -7.87 -2.45 13.05
N GLY A 23 -9.10 -2.66 12.62
CA GLY A 23 -10.27 -2.68 13.51
C GLY A 23 -11.27 -3.74 13.13
N ILE A 24 -11.93 -4.28 14.15
CA ILE A 24 -13.04 -5.24 14.05
C ILE A 24 -14.26 -4.65 14.73
N CYS A 25 -15.41 -4.76 14.08
CA CYS A 25 -16.70 -4.50 14.70
C CYS A 25 -17.65 -5.68 14.48
N VAL A 26 -18.06 -6.32 15.58
CA VAL A 26 -19.03 -7.42 15.57
C VAL A 26 -20.43 -6.84 15.46
N CYS A 27 -21.11 -7.10 14.34
CA CYS A 27 -22.38 -6.49 13.98
C CYS A 27 -23.56 -7.40 14.35
N GLY A 28 -23.58 -7.86 15.60
CA GLY A 28 -24.55 -8.84 16.07
C GLY A 28 -24.51 -10.14 15.27
N ASP A 29 -25.66 -10.59 14.80
CA ASP A 29 -25.78 -11.80 13.96
C ASP A 29 -25.70 -11.47 12.45
N ALA A 30 -25.64 -10.19 12.08
CA ALA A 30 -25.56 -9.75 10.69
C ALA A 30 -24.21 -10.08 10.06
N GLY A 31 -23.13 -10.00 10.84
CA GLY A 31 -21.78 -10.26 10.35
C GLY A 31 -20.69 -9.52 11.12
N ILE A 32 -19.57 -9.34 10.44
CA ILE A 32 -18.35 -8.70 10.96
C ILE A 32 -17.99 -7.56 10.02
N ALA A 33 -17.69 -6.38 10.54
CA ALA A 33 -17.07 -5.29 9.78
C ALA A 33 -15.58 -5.19 10.13
N THR A 34 -14.75 -4.93 9.13
CA THR A 34 -13.29 -4.80 9.27
C THR A 34 -12.81 -3.55 8.56
N SER A 35 -11.80 -2.89 9.14
CA SER A 35 -11.18 -1.67 8.60
C SER A 35 -9.69 -1.87 8.39
N SER A 36 -9.10 -1.20 7.40
CA SER A 36 -7.69 -1.40 7.07
C SER A 36 -6.98 -0.11 6.65
N ARG A 37 -5.64 -0.16 6.67
CA ARG A 37 -4.76 0.83 6.05
C ARG A 37 -4.96 0.95 4.54
N ASP A 38 -5.57 -0.06 3.90
CA ASP A 38 -5.99 -0.01 2.49
C ASP A 38 -7.12 1.00 2.21
N LYS A 39 -7.55 1.74 3.24
CA LYS A 39 -8.56 2.82 3.19
C LYS A 39 -10.00 2.32 3.04
N THR A 40 -10.21 1.01 3.17
CA THR A 40 -11.52 0.39 3.01
C THR A 40 -12.12 -0.05 4.34
N VAL A 41 -13.45 -0.07 4.38
CA VAL A 41 -14.20 -0.89 5.34
C VAL A 41 -14.84 -2.02 4.57
N ARG A 42 -14.74 -3.25 5.09
CA ARG A 42 -15.33 -4.43 4.48
C ARG A 42 -16.31 -5.07 5.44
N PHE A 43 -17.41 -5.58 4.89
CA PHE A 43 -18.41 -6.31 5.65
C PHE A 43 -18.42 -7.78 5.22
N TRP A 44 -18.47 -8.66 6.21
CA TRP A 44 -18.42 -10.11 6.05
C TRP A 44 -19.68 -10.70 6.68
N SER A 45 -20.52 -11.32 5.85
CA SER A 45 -21.71 -12.03 6.32
C SER A 45 -21.45 -13.53 6.38
N LEU A 46 -22.22 -14.24 7.21
CA LEU A 46 -22.19 -15.71 7.22
C LEU A 46 -22.53 -16.27 5.83
N ASP A 47 -21.79 -17.28 5.41
CA ASP A 47 -22.05 -18.01 4.19
C ASP A 47 -23.36 -18.82 4.38
N PRO A 48 -24.39 -18.61 3.53
CA PRO A 48 -25.68 -19.28 3.70
C PRO A 48 -25.62 -20.80 3.49
N VAL A 49 -24.62 -21.29 2.75
CA VAL A 49 -24.38 -22.71 2.49
C VAL A 49 -23.49 -23.30 3.57
N LYS A 50 -22.40 -22.61 3.91
CA LYS A 50 -21.45 -23.03 4.95
C LYS A 50 -21.63 -22.16 6.19
N GLN A 51 -22.65 -22.45 6.99
CA GLN A 51 -23.14 -21.63 8.13
C GLN A 51 -22.13 -21.35 9.28
N HIS A 52 -20.86 -21.69 9.11
CA HIS A 52 -19.75 -21.35 10.02
C HIS A 52 -18.57 -20.63 9.32
N LYS A 53 -18.66 -20.39 8.00
CA LYS A 53 -17.72 -19.56 7.22
C LYS A 53 -18.36 -18.21 6.92
N TYR A 54 -17.53 -17.24 6.58
CA TYR A 54 -17.95 -15.88 6.24
C TYR A 54 -17.48 -15.55 4.83
N MET A 55 -18.27 -14.73 4.14
CA MET A 55 -17.94 -14.22 2.81
C MET A 55 -18.00 -12.69 2.81
N MET A 56 -17.10 -12.06 2.07
CA MET A 56 -17.13 -10.60 1.88
C MET A 56 -18.40 -10.25 1.10
N SER A 57 -19.26 -9.42 1.69
CA SER A 57 -20.54 -9.05 1.09
C SER A 57 -20.61 -7.57 0.69
N ARG A 58 -19.83 -6.68 1.31
CA ARG A 58 -19.74 -5.26 0.94
C ARG A 58 -18.32 -4.72 1.08
N ILE A 59 -18.00 -3.74 0.25
CA ILE A 59 -16.83 -2.87 0.39
C ILE A 59 -17.33 -1.43 0.41
N MET A 60 -16.93 -0.68 1.43
CA MET A 60 -17.27 0.72 1.63
C MET A 60 -16.03 1.57 1.33
N LEU A 61 -16.15 2.44 0.33
CA LEU A 61 -15.07 3.29 -0.16
C LEU A 61 -15.36 4.77 0.15
N GLY A 62 -14.40 5.47 0.74
CA GLY A 62 -14.59 6.90 0.95
C GLY A 62 -13.64 7.61 1.90
N HIS A 63 -12.91 6.91 2.77
CA HIS A 63 -11.79 7.50 3.49
C HIS A 63 -10.64 7.78 2.51
N SER A 64 -9.89 8.85 2.73
CA SER A 64 -8.72 9.22 1.91
C SER A 64 -7.41 8.64 2.47
N SER A 65 -7.45 8.11 3.69
CA SER A 65 -6.34 7.52 4.43
C SER A 65 -6.81 6.31 5.26
N PHE A 66 -5.94 5.79 6.13
CA PHE A 66 -6.15 4.57 6.91
C PHE A 66 -7.46 4.62 7.70
N VAL A 67 -8.19 3.51 7.73
CA VAL A 67 -9.39 3.38 8.56
C VAL A 67 -9.04 2.61 9.82
N GLY A 68 -9.42 3.15 10.97
CA GLY A 68 -9.12 2.59 12.29
C GLY A 68 -10.39 2.08 12.97
N PRO A 69 -10.97 2.84 13.92
CA PRO A 69 -12.10 2.38 14.71
C PRO A 69 -13.37 2.20 13.86
N LEU A 70 -14.20 1.27 14.30
CA LEU A 70 -15.52 0.98 13.74
C LEU A 70 -16.56 0.92 14.86
N ALA A 71 -17.80 1.31 14.58
CA ALA A 71 -18.96 1.08 15.44
C ALA A 71 -20.18 0.65 14.62
N TRP A 72 -21.05 -0.16 15.23
CA TRP A 72 -22.25 -0.68 14.59
C TRP A 72 -23.50 0.00 15.14
N ILE A 73 -24.38 0.39 14.22
CA ILE A 73 -25.74 0.82 14.51
C ILE A 73 -26.66 -0.34 14.16
N ALA A 74 -27.32 -0.90 15.17
CA ALA A 74 -28.25 -2.01 14.98
C ALA A 74 -29.42 -1.63 14.04
N PRO A 75 -30.00 -2.62 13.34
CA PRO A 75 -31.17 -2.42 12.50
C PRO A 75 -32.26 -1.58 13.16
N ASN A 76 -32.73 -0.56 12.44
CA ASN A 76 -33.80 0.34 12.87
C ASN A 76 -34.56 0.90 11.65
N GLU A 77 -35.51 1.80 11.88
CA GLU A 77 -36.34 2.38 10.81
C GLU A 77 -35.52 3.10 9.72
N SER A 78 -34.44 3.80 10.10
CA SER A 78 -33.56 4.50 9.15
C SER A 78 -32.54 3.58 8.49
N PHE A 79 -32.13 2.52 9.19
CA PHE A 79 -31.13 1.55 8.72
C PHE A 79 -31.67 0.12 8.87
N PRO A 80 -32.49 -0.39 7.93
CA PRO A 80 -33.16 -1.69 8.09
C PRO A 80 -32.22 -2.90 8.19
N GLU A 81 -31.02 -2.82 7.61
CA GLU A 81 -29.97 -3.85 7.75
C GLU A 81 -28.88 -3.43 8.75
N GLY A 82 -29.04 -2.28 9.40
CA GLY A 82 -28.05 -1.65 10.26
C GLY A 82 -27.18 -0.64 9.52
N GLY A 83 -26.42 0.13 10.30
CA GLY A 83 -25.46 1.11 9.81
C GLY A 83 -24.08 0.83 10.39
N LEU A 84 -23.05 1.34 9.72
CA LEU A 84 -21.68 1.28 10.22
C LEU A 84 -21.12 2.69 10.36
N VAL A 85 -20.29 2.89 11.37
CA VAL A 85 -19.56 4.13 11.56
C VAL A 85 -18.08 3.81 11.50
N SER A 86 -17.31 4.58 10.74
CA SER A 86 -15.87 4.43 10.64
C SER A 86 -15.14 5.73 10.92
N GLY A 87 -13.97 5.62 11.56
CA GLY A 87 -13.06 6.72 11.84
C GLY A 87 -11.74 6.52 11.11
N GLY A 88 -11.18 7.61 10.57
CA GLY A 88 -9.96 7.54 9.77
C GLY A 88 -8.81 8.40 10.28
N MET A 89 -7.63 8.10 9.74
CA MET A 89 -6.43 8.97 9.80
C MET A 89 -6.66 10.29 9.05
N ASP A 90 -7.62 10.33 8.14
CA ASP A 90 -8.08 11.52 7.43
C ASP A 90 -8.96 12.45 8.28
N THR A 91 -9.04 12.20 9.59
CA THR A 91 -9.80 12.96 10.61
C THR A 91 -11.31 12.90 10.47
N LEU A 92 -11.82 12.13 9.50
CA LEU A 92 -13.24 12.00 9.24
C LEU A 92 -13.88 10.92 10.12
N VAL A 93 -15.14 11.14 10.48
CA VAL A 93 -16.06 10.08 10.86
C VAL A 93 -17.09 9.93 9.75
N LEU A 94 -17.30 8.70 9.27
CA LEU A 94 -18.23 8.39 8.18
C LEU A 94 -19.31 7.45 8.68
N LEU A 95 -20.56 7.74 8.35
CA LEU A 95 -21.70 6.84 8.56
C LEU A 95 -22.09 6.20 7.23
N TRP A 96 -22.24 4.88 7.24
CA TRP A 96 -22.56 4.05 6.09
C TRP A 96 -23.89 3.35 6.30
N ASP A 97 -24.69 3.28 5.23
CA ASP A 97 -25.83 2.38 5.17
C ASP A 97 -25.31 0.98 4.78
N LEU A 98 -25.59 -0.04 5.60
CA LEU A 98 -25.06 -1.38 5.34
C LEU A 98 -25.71 -2.06 4.14
N LYS A 99 -26.98 -1.75 3.87
CA LYS A 99 -27.74 -2.32 2.75
C LYS A 99 -27.14 -1.84 1.42
N THR A 100 -26.90 -0.54 1.29
CA THR A 100 -26.41 0.07 0.04
C THR A 100 -24.88 0.16 -0.04
N ALA A 101 -24.18 0.07 1.09
CA ALA A 101 -22.75 0.36 1.24
C ALA A 101 -22.36 1.80 0.84
N GLU A 102 -23.32 2.72 0.82
CA GLU A 102 -23.10 4.13 0.52
C GLU A 102 -22.86 4.95 1.78
N LYS A 103 -22.10 6.05 1.63
CA LYS A 103 -21.90 7.04 2.69
C LYS A 103 -23.17 7.87 2.85
N VAL A 104 -23.70 7.88 4.06
CA VAL A 104 -24.90 8.64 4.43
C VAL A 104 -24.52 9.96 5.07
N GLN A 105 -23.48 9.99 5.91
CA GLN A 105 -23.01 11.22 6.56
C GLN A 105 -21.49 11.31 6.55
N ILE A 106 -21.00 12.55 6.45
CA ILE A 106 -19.58 12.90 6.58
C ILE A 106 -19.46 13.90 7.72
N MET A 107 -18.90 13.45 8.84
CA MET A 107 -18.71 14.25 10.04
C MET A 107 -17.28 14.80 10.06
N LYS A 108 -17.17 16.13 9.97
CA LYS A 108 -15.90 16.87 9.98
C LYS A 108 -15.79 17.67 11.26
N GLY A 109 -14.66 17.54 11.97
CA GLY A 109 -14.40 18.36 13.16
C GLY A 109 -13.14 18.00 13.93
N HIS A 110 -12.76 16.72 13.97
CA HIS A 110 -11.47 16.33 14.56
C HIS A 110 -10.30 16.93 13.77
N GLN A 111 -9.26 17.33 14.49
CA GLN A 111 -8.07 17.95 13.92
C GLN A 111 -6.98 16.92 13.59
N LEU A 112 -7.04 15.75 14.21
CA LEU A 112 -6.14 14.62 14.00
C LEU A 112 -6.94 13.32 13.86
N GLN A 113 -6.22 12.21 13.69
CA GLN A 113 -6.79 10.87 13.51
C GLN A 113 -7.88 10.55 14.53
N VAL A 114 -8.96 9.94 14.04
CA VAL A 114 -10.00 9.33 14.88
C VAL A 114 -9.52 7.97 15.35
N THR A 115 -9.55 7.72 16.66
CA THR A 115 -8.94 6.55 17.31
C THR A 115 -9.94 5.63 17.99
N GLY A 116 -11.12 6.14 18.34
CA GLY A 116 -12.18 5.35 18.95
C GLY A 116 -13.57 5.81 18.52
N LEU A 117 -14.51 4.87 18.50
CA LEU A 117 -15.92 5.10 18.17
C LEU A 117 -16.84 4.27 19.09
N THR A 118 -17.94 4.86 19.50
CA THR A 118 -19.06 4.16 20.16
C THR A 118 -20.38 4.83 19.83
N ILE A 119 -21.49 4.13 20.06
CA ILE A 119 -22.85 4.66 19.92
C ILE A 119 -23.47 4.82 21.32
N ASP A 120 -24.00 6.00 21.61
CA ASP A 120 -24.68 6.27 22.89
C ASP A 120 -26.11 5.68 22.93
N ASP A 121 -26.83 5.87 24.04
CA ASP A 121 -28.20 5.34 24.17
C ASP A 121 -29.24 6.12 23.34
N ASN A 122 -28.88 7.31 22.84
CA ASN A 122 -29.71 8.13 21.96
C ASN A 122 -29.44 7.86 20.47
N ALA A 123 -28.63 6.84 20.15
CA ALA A 123 -28.10 6.57 18.81
C ALA A 123 -27.21 7.68 18.26
N ASP A 124 -26.69 8.56 19.11
CA ASP A 124 -25.64 9.51 18.72
C ASP A 124 -24.30 8.79 18.61
N ILE A 125 -23.50 9.27 17.67
CA ILE A 125 -22.15 8.76 17.45
C ILE A 125 -21.21 9.51 18.40
N VAL A 126 -20.33 8.79 19.07
CA VAL A 126 -19.26 9.37 19.90
C VAL A 126 -17.93 8.95 19.32
N SER A 127 -17.04 9.92 19.07
CA SER A 127 -15.70 9.69 18.56
C SER A 127 -14.63 10.29 19.47
N SER A 128 -13.49 9.61 19.56
CA SER A 128 -12.28 10.11 20.22
C SER A 128 -11.14 10.25 19.22
N SER A 129 -10.16 11.11 19.52
CA SER A 129 -9.05 11.40 18.59
C SER A 129 -7.72 11.64 19.29
N VAL A 130 -6.65 11.52 18.51
CA VAL A 130 -5.29 11.97 18.85
C VAL A 130 -5.26 13.46 19.20
N ASP A 131 -6.23 14.26 18.74
CA ASP A 131 -6.38 15.68 19.10
C ASP A 131 -6.81 15.94 20.56
N CYS A 132 -6.84 14.89 21.39
CA CYS A 132 -7.16 14.92 22.82
C CYS A 132 -8.66 15.20 23.12
N THR A 133 -9.52 15.22 22.09
CA THR A 133 -10.95 15.53 22.26
C THR A 133 -11.86 14.34 22.04
N ILE A 134 -13.02 14.40 22.69
CA ILE A 134 -14.21 13.60 22.38
C ILE A 134 -15.20 14.50 21.63
N ARG A 135 -15.86 13.95 20.62
CA ARG A 135 -16.97 14.59 19.90
C ARG A 135 -18.19 13.69 19.93
N GLN A 136 -19.35 14.28 20.18
CA GLN A 136 -20.66 13.64 20.03
C GLN A 136 -21.35 14.23 18.80
N TRP A 137 -21.95 13.36 17.99
CA TRP A 137 -22.54 13.70 16.71
C TRP A 137 -23.98 13.22 16.63
N ARG A 138 -24.84 14.12 16.16
CA ARG A 138 -26.25 13.83 15.87
C ARG A 138 -26.56 14.34 14.48
N ASN A 139 -27.14 13.48 13.63
CA ASN A 139 -27.53 13.82 12.26
C ASN A 139 -26.38 14.47 11.46
N GLY A 140 -25.16 13.95 11.61
CA GLY A 140 -23.97 14.42 10.91
C GLY A 140 -23.35 15.72 11.46
N GLN A 141 -23.91 16.30 12.52
CA GLN A 141 -23.42 17.53 13.13
C GLN A 141 -22.83 17.28 14.53
N SER A 142 -21.74 17.97 14.86
CA SER A 142 -21.15 17.92 16.20
C SER A 142 -22.04 18.71 17.16
N ILE A 143 -22.64 18.02 18.14
CA ILE A 143 -23.51 18.64 19.15
C ILE A 143 -22.74 19.02 20.42
N GLU A 144 -21.77 18.18 20.80
CA GLU A 144 -20.85 18.45 21.89
C GLU A 144 -19.45 18.04 21.50
N PHE A 145 -18.47 18.73 22.05
CA PHE A 145 -17.09 18.29 22.09
C PHE A 145 -16.38 18.87 23.31
N TRP A 146 -15.38 18.16 23.80
CA TRP A 146 -14.55 18.62 24.92
C TRP A 146 -13.19 17.95 24.87
N GLU A 147 -12.20 18.63 25.44
CA GLU A 147 -10.90 18.04 25.72
C GLU A 147 -11.04 17.06 26.90
N ALA A 148 -10.83 15.77 26.65
CA ALA A 148 -11.00 14.75 27.68
C ALA A 148 -9.66 14.43 28.37
N HIS A 149 -8.57 14.38 27.61
CA HIS A 149 -7.23 14.11 28.12
C HIS A 149 -6.26 15.23 27.74
N LYS A 150 -5.09 15.25 28.37
CA LYS A 150 -3.99 16.17 28.00
C LYS A 150 -3.01 15.55 27.00
N ALA A 151 -3.22 14.28 26.67
CA ALA A 151 -2.50 13.55 25.65
C ALA A 151 -3.51 12.83 24.73
N ALA A 152 -3.00 12.29 23.62
CA ALA A 152 -3.79 11.59 22.61
C ALA A 152 -4.75 10.57 23.24
N ILE A 153 -6.03 10.60 22.85
CA ILE A 153 -6.97 9.54 23.22
C ILE A 153 -6.80 8.42 22.22
N GLN A 154 -6.74 7.19 22.69
CA GLN A 154 -6.49 6.00 21.87
C GLN A 154 -7.70 5.09 21.78
N ALA A 155 -8.57 5.11 22.78
CA ALA A 155 -9.79 4.32 22.80
C ALA A 155 -10.90 5.04 23.56
N VAL A 156 -12.14 4.76 23.15
CA VAL A 156 -13.36 5.12 23.87
C VAL A 156 -14.30 3.92 23.86
N THR A 157 -15.00 3.67 24.97
CA THR A 157 -16.06 2.67 25.03
C THR A 157 -17.20 3.17 25.92
N LYS A 158 -18.43 2.74 25.62
CA LYS A 158 -19.60 3.04 26.43
C LYS A 158 -19.85 1.92 27.45
N LEU A 159 -20.14 2.30 28.68
CA LEU A 159 -20.58 1.38 29.71
C LEU A 159 -22.08 1.09 29.60
N PRO A 160 -22.58 -0.06 30.09
CA PRO A 160 -24.01 -0.35 30.14
C PRO A 160 -24.85 0.69 30.90
N SER A 161 -24.23 1.46 31.80
CA SER A 161 -24.86 2.54 32.56
C SER A 161 -24.96 3.87 31.80
N GLY A 162 -24.40 3.95 30.59
CA GLY A 162 -24.44 5.12 29.71
C GLY A 162 -23.20 6.02 29.77
N GLU A 163 -22.36 5.90 30.81
CA GLU A 163 -21.09 6.62 30.87
C GLU A 163 -20.08 6.16 29.82
N LEU A 164 -19.14 7.05 29.50
CA LEU A 164 -18.03 6.76 28.58
C LEU A 164 -16.74 6.51 29.38
N ILE A 165 -15.94 5.54 28.94
CA ILE A 165 -14.56 5.36 29.37
C ILE A 165 -13.64 5.73 28.22
N THR A 166 -12.60 6.52 28.50
CA THR A 166 -11.50 6.79 27.58
C THR A 166 -10.17 6.27 28.10
N GLY A 167 -9.30 5.83 27.19
CA GLY A 167 -7.92 5.44 27.44
C GLY A 167 -6.97 6.30 26.60
N SER A 168 -5.85 6.71 27.18
CA SER A 168 -4.97 7.74 26.60
C SER A 168 -3.49 7.39 26.68
N SER A 169 -2.71 8.10 25.86
CA SER A 169 -1.24 8.15 25.93
C SER A 169 -0.69 8.83 27.19
N ASP A 170 -1.54 9.40 28.06
CA ASP A 170 -1.15 9.84 29.41
C ASP A 170 -1.10 8.70 30.45
N ALA A 171 -1.20 7.45 29.99
CA ALA A 171 -1.23 6.23 30.81
C ALA A 171 -2.43 6.11 31.78
N THR A 172 -3.45 6.97 31.62
CA THR A 172 -4.67 6.92 32.44
C THR A 172 -5.90 6.50 31.65
N LEU A 173 -6.91 6.03 32.40
CA LEU A 173 -8.28 6.00 31.92
C LEU A 173 -9.11 7.08 32.61
N LYS A 174 -10.19 7.52 31.97
CA LYS A 174 -11.16 8.44 32.58
C LYS A 174 -12.59 7.99 32.34
N LEU A 175 -13.42 8.10 33.38
CA LEU A 175 -14.87 7.86 33.34
C LEU A 175 -15.61 9.19 33.21
N TRP A 176 -16.54 9.25 32.27
CA TRP A 176 -17.23 10.47 31.88
C TRP A 176 -18.74 10.33 31.92
N ARG A 177 -19.39 11.37 32.44
CA ARG A 177 -20.82 11.64 32.22
C ARG A 177 -20.94 13.00 31.56
N GLY A 178 -21.22 13.00 30.25
CA GLY A 178 -21.04 14.18 29.41
C GLY A 178 -19.61 14.71 29.54
N LYS A 179 -19.48 16.03 29.73
CA LYS A 179 -18.18 16.72 29.89
C LYS A 179 -17.56 16.58 31.28
N THR A 180 -18.23 15.90 32.22
CA THR A 180 -17.75 15.76 33.60
C THR A 180 -16.95 14.48 33.76
N CYS A 181 -15.67 14.60 34.12
CA CYS A 181 -14.83 13.49 34.51
C CYS A 181 -15.21 13.04 35.93
N LEU A 182 -15.84 11.88 36.05
CA LEU A 182 -16.23 11.29 37.33
C LEU A 182 -15.07 10.62 38.06
N HIS A 183 -14.16 9.98 37.31
CA HIS A 183 -13.04 9.26 37.87
C HIS A 183 -11.85 9.24 36.93
N THR A 184 -10.62 9.22 37.48
CA THR A 184 -9.37 9.00 36.73
C THR A 184 -8.69 7.77 37.29
N PHE A 185 -8.50 6.76 36.45
CA PHE A 185 -7.89 5.48 36.80
C PHE A 185 -6.40 5.60 36.55
N VAL A 186 -5.61 5.48 37.60
CA VAL A 186 -4.15 5.57 37.55
C VAL A 186 -3.58 4.21 37.88
N GLY A 187 -2.68 3.71 37.03
CA GLY A 187 -1.92 2.52 37.36
C GLY A 187 -1.16 1.89 36.19
N HIS A 188 -1.65 2.02 34.95
CA HIS A 188 -0.81 1.69 33.78
C HIS A 188 0.41 2.60 33.75
N THR A 189 1.52 2.10 33.22
CA THR A 189 2.79 2.83 33.15
C THR A 189 3.08 3.39 31.77
N ASP A 190 2.22 3.09 30.79
CA ASP A 190 2.30 3.58 29.42
C ASP A 190 0.89 3.69 28.81
N THR A 191 0.83 4.09 27.55
CA THR A 191 -0.36 4.36 26.75
C THR A 191 -1.40 3.24 26.81
N VAL A 192 -2.64 3.61 27.15
CA VAL A 192 -3.78 2.70 27.13
C VAL A 192 -4.42 2.68 25.75
N ARG A 193 -4.40 1.55 25.04
CA ARG A 193 -4.83 1.41 23.64
C ARG A 193 -6.14 0.68 23.42
N GLY A 194 -6.46 -0.27 24.29
CA GLY A 194 -7.66 -1.09 24.16
C GLY A 194 -8.55 -0.94 25.39
N LEU A 195 -9.87 -0.95 25.17
CA LEU A 195 -10.87 -0.92 26.22
C LEU A 195 -11.99 -1.92 25.91
N ALA A 196 -12.47 -2.60 26.95
CA ALA A 196 -13.68 -3.42 26.88
C ALA A 196 -14.43 -3.40 28.20
N VAL A 197 -15.73 -3.73 28.14
CA VAL A 197 -16.54 -3.94 29.34
C VAL A 197 -16.51 -5.42 29.68
N MET A 198 -16.17 -5.76 30.92
CA MET A 198 -16.33 -7.11 31.43
C MET A 198 -17.71 -7.21 32.10
N PRO A 199 -18.65 -7.99 31.54
CA PRO A 199 -20.04 -8.01 32.01
C PRO A 199 -20.14 -8.29 33.51
N GLY A 200 -20.77 -7.36 34.25
CA GLY A 200 -21.02 -7.47 35.68
C GLY A 200 -19.80 -7.29 36.61
N LEU A 201 -18.59 -7.10 36.07
CA LEU A 201 -17.37 -7.03 36.87
C LEU A 201 -16.66 -5.67 36.78
N GLY A 202 -16.51 -5.10 35.59
CA GLY A 202 -15.78 -3.85 35.45
C GLY A 202 -15.30 -3.53 34.04
N ILE A 203 -14.17 -2.84 33.96
CA ILE A 203 -13.57 -2.34 32.72
C ILE A 203 -12.25 -3.07 32.50
N LEU A 204 -12.01 -3.53 31.29
CA LEU A 204 -10.72 -4.03 30.85
C LEU A 204 -9.96 -2.96 30.09
N SER A 205 -8.65 -2.92 30.27
CA SER A 205 -7.75 -2.05 29.54
C SER A 205 -6.51 -2.79 29.06
N ALA A 206 -6.08 -2.52 27.84
CA ALA A 206 -4.83 -3.01 27.25
C ALA A 206 -3.86 -1.86 27.03
N SER A 207 -2.57 -2.07 27.35
CA SER A 207 -1.57 -1.00 27.40
C SER A 207 -0.28 -1.34 26.65
N HIS A 208 0.46 -0.29 26.30
CA HIS A 208 1.83 -0.34 25.78
C HIS A 208 2.81 -0.93 26.78
N ASP A 209 2.48 -0.92 28.08
CA ASP A 209 3.29 -1.54 29.13
C ASP A 209 3.27 -3.10 29.12
N GLY A 210 2.61 -3.71 28.13
CA GLY A 210 2.54 -5.17 27.98
C GLY A 210 1.50 -5.84 28.88
N SER A 211 0.76 -5.07 29.69
CA SER A 211 -0.25 -5.60 30.61
C SER A 211 -1.68 -5.34 30.14
N ILE A 212 -2.59 -6.18 30.65
CA ILE A 212 -4.03 -5.95 30.61
C ILE A 212 -4.51 -5.83 32.05
N ARG A 213 -5.38 -4.88 32.34
CA ARG A 213 -5.93 -4.70 33.69
C ARG A 213 -7.44 -4.73 33.69
N LEU A 214 -7.99 -5.34 34.73
CA LEU A 214 -9.41 -5.27 35.07
C LEU A 214 -9.59 -4.29 36.22
N TRP A 215 -10.50 -3.35 36.03
CA TRP A 215 -10.78 -2.27 36.97
C TRP A 215 -12.21 -2.36 37.48
N ALA A 216 -12.40 -2.20 38.77
CA ALA A 216 -13.70 -1.82 39.31
C ALA A 216 -14.03 -0.39 38.86
N ILE A 217 -15.32 -0.06 38.74
CA ILE A 217 -15.78 1.30 38.41
C ILE A 217 -15.26 2.36 39.40
N THR A 218 -14.91 1.94 40.61
CA THR A 218 -14.33 2.80 41.66
C THR A 218 -12.90 3.25 41.40
N GLY A 219 -12.21 2.70 40.39
CA GLY A 219 -10.79 2.96 40.12
C GLY A 219 -9.83 1.88 40.59
N GLN A 220 -10.32 0.90 41.38
CA GLN A 220 -9.46 -0.15 41.92
C GLN A 220 -9.09 -1.18 40.84
N VAL A 221 -7.81 -1.51 40.74
CA VAL A 221 -7.35 -2.66 39.94
C VAL A 221 -7.79 -3.94 40.65
N LEU A 222 -8.65 -4.71 40.00
CA LEU A 222 -9.14 -6.01 40.47
C LEU A 222 -8.21 -7.15 40.04
N MET A 223 -7.60 -7.02 38.87
CA MET A 223 -6.73 -8.03 38.29
C MET A 223 -5.75 -7.39 37.32
N GLU A 224 -4.54 -7.93 37.29
CA GLU A 224 -3.50 -7.58 36.33
C GLU A 224 -3.05 -8.86 35.61
N MET A 225 -3.08 -8.82 34.29
CA MET A 225 -2.73 -9.92 33.41
C MET A 225 -1.46 -9.52 32.66
N VAL A 226 -0.37 -10.20 32.99
CA VAL A 226 0.96 -10.00 32.40
C VAL A 226 1.35 -11.28 31.66
N GLY A 227 1.87 -11.14 30.45
CA GLY A 227 2.31 -12.29 29.67
C GLY A 227 2.51 -12.01 28.17
N HIS A 228 2.00 -10.89 27.66
CA HIS A 228 2.46 -10.36 26.38
C HIS A 228 3.89 -9.83 26.53
N THR A 229 4.70 -9.97 25.48
CA THR A 229 6.11 -9.54 25.47
C THR A 229 6.32 -8.21 24.76
N SER A 230 5.25 -7.58 24.29
CA SER A 230 5.25 -6.24 23.68
C SER A 230 3.89 -5.58 23.90
N ILE A 231 3.72 -4.41 23.29
CA ILE A 231 2.53 -3.56 23.31
C ILE A 231 1.25 -4.38 23.11
N VAL A 232 0.26 -4.21 23.99
CA VAL A 232 -1.09 -4.78 23.84
C VAL A 232 -2.00 -3.73 23.23
N TYR A 233 -2.56 -4.02 22.05
CA TYR A 233 -3.37 -3.06 21.29
C TYR A 233 -4.86 -3.16 21.58
N SER A 234 -5.35 -4.36 21.88
CA SER A 234 -6.77 -4.63 22.03
C SER A 234 -7.05 -5.60 23.16
N VAL A 235 -8.26 -5.49 23.70
CA VAL A 235 -8.84 -6.43 24.66
C VAL A 235 -10.34 -6.56 24.41
N ASP A 236 -10.90 -7.72 24.70
CA ASP A 236 -12.33 -7.97 24.71
C ASP A 236 -12.73 -9.05 25.72
N ALA A 237 -13.97 -9.01 26.19
CA ALA A 237 -14.49 -9.96 27.18
C ALA A 237 -15.68 -10.75 26.64
N HIS A 238 -15.71 -12.03 26.97
CA HIS A 238 -16.86 -12.89 26.73
C HIS A 238 -17.68 -13.09 28.02
N VAL A 239 -18.98 -13.34 27.87
CA VAL A 239 -19.90 -13.60 29.00
C VAL A 239 -19.53 -14.84 29.81
N SER A 240 -18.68 -15.74 29.28
CA SER A 240 -18.15 -16.89 30.02
C SER A 240 -17.05 -16.54 31.01
N GLY A 241 -16.59 -15.28 31.04
CA GLY A 241 -15.44 -14.84 31.83
C GLY A 241 -14.09 -15.00 31.12
N LEU A 242 -14.08 -15.47 29.87
CA LEU A 242 -12.87 -15.46 29.03
C LEU A 242 -12.58 -14.04 28.54
N ILE A 243 -11.29 -13.74 28.42
CA ILE A 243 -10.79 -12.48 27.88
C ILE A 243 -9.88 -12.80 26.71
N VAL A 244 -9.91 -12.00 25.65
CA VAL A 244 -8.98 -12.07 24.54
C VAL A 244 -8.24 -10.76 24.39
N SER A 245 -6.96 -10.83 24.01
CA SER A 245 -6.14 -9.65 23.71
C SER A 245 -5.31 -9.86 22.46
N GLY A 246 -5.03 -8.77 21.73
CA GLY A 246 -4.12 -8.74 20.58
C GLY A 246 -2.91 -7.85 20.85
N SER A 247 -1.72 -8.29 20.42
CA SER A 247 -0.45 -7.63 20.72
C SER A 247 0.50 -7.55 19.53
N GLU A 248 1.42 -6.60 19.62
CA GLU A 248 2.58 -6.47 18.74
C GLU A 248 3.55 -7.65 18.82
N ASP A 249 3.50 -8.43 19.90
CA ASP A 249 4.31 -9.65 20.05
C ASP A 249 3.95 -10.76 19.05
N CYS A 250 2.98 -10.48 18.18
CA CYS A 250 2.43 -11.35 17.16
C CYS A 250 1.60 -12.49 17.74
N SER A 251 0.94 -12.27 18.88
CA SER A 251 0.01 -13.22 19.46
C SER A 251 -1.33 -12.58 19.83
N ALA A 252 -2.38 -13.39 19.73
CA ALA A 252 -3.60 -13.20 20.47
C ALA A 252 -3.58 -14.12 21.70
N LYS A 253 -3.82 -13.60 22.89
CA LYS A 253 -3.85 -14.41 24.12
C LYS A 253 -5.26 -14.53 24.66
N ILE A 254 -5.59 -15.73 25.14
CA ILE A 254 -6.85 -16.03 25.81
C ILE A 254 -6.54 -16.16 27.29
N TRP A 255 -7.32 -15.46 28.10
CA TRP A 255 -7.14 -15.39 29.54
C TRP A 255 -8.37 -15.91 30.27
N LYS A 256 -8.12 -16.58 31.39
CA LYS A 256 -9.13 -17.01 32.35
C LYS A 256 -8.59 -16.78 33.75
N ASP A 257 -9.38 -16.11 34.59
CA ASP A 257 -9.05 -15.87 36.01
C ASP A 257 -7.66 -15.26 36.22
N GLY A 258 -7.23 -14.37 35.31
CA GLY A 258 -5.95 -13.66 35.39
C GLY A 258 -4.76 -14.41 34.79
N THR A 259 -4.97 -15.63 34.30
CA THR A 259 -3.92 -16.47 33.71
C THR A 259 -4.12 -16.61 32.21
N CYS A 260 -3.01 -16.59 31.46
CA CYS A 260 -3.04 -16.90 30.02
C CYS A 260 -3.23 -18.42 29.85
N VAL A 261 -4.41 -18.82 29.38
CA VAL A 261 -4.76 -20.23 29.15
C VAL A 261 -4.40 -20.72 27.75
N GLN A 262 -4.25 -19.79 26.80
CA GLN A 262 -3.80 -20.12 25.45
C GLN A 262 -3.17 -18.90 24.77
N SER A 263 -2.15 -19.15 23.95
CA SER A 263 -1.50 -18.14 23.11
C SER A 263 -1.59 -18.58 21.65
N ILE A 264 -2.26 -17.79 20.81
CA ILE A 264 -2.43 -18.03 19.38
C ILE A 264 -1.50 -17.09 18.63
N GLU A 265 -0.43 -17.61 18.06
CA GLU A 265 0.52 -16.80 17.30
C GLU A 265 -0.05 -16.38 15.94
N HIS A 266 0.48 -15.32 15.37
CA HIS A 266 0.05 -14.78 14.08
C HIS A 266 1.29 -14.42 13.26
N PRO A 267 1.19 -14.42 11.92
CA PRO A 267 2.29 -14.00 11.03
C PRO A 267 2.42 -12.46 10.97
N GLY A 268 2.36 -11.80 12.12
CA GLY A 268 2.34 -10.34 12.23
C GLY A 268 1.66 -9.86 13.51
N CYS A 269 1.66 -8.54 13.69
CA CYS A 269 1.00 -7.86 14.81
C CYS A 269 -0.51 -8.13 14.80
N VAL A 270 -1.08 -8.41 15.96
CA VAL A 270 -2.54 -8.51 16.15
C VAL A 270 -3.07 -7.17 16.65
N TRP A 271 -3.68 -6.40 15.75
CA TRP A 271 -4.17 -5.06 16.03
C TRP A 271 -5.46 -5.06 16.85
N ASP A 272 -6.37 -5.98 16.54
CA ASP A 272 -7.66 -6.09 17.21
C ASP A 272 -8.07 -7.55 17.40
N ALA A 273 -8.77 -7.83 18.49
CA ALA A 273 -9.30 -9.14 18.83
C ALA A 273 -10.65 -8.99 19.52
N LYS A 274 -11.68 -9.71 19.03
CA LYS A 274 -13.06 -9.63 19.52
C LYS A 274 -13.73 -10.98 19.62
N PHE A 275 -14.61 -11.15 20.61
CA PHE A 275 -15.49 -12.30 20.69
C PHE A 275 -16.73 -12.12 19.80
N LEU A 276 -17.09 -13.18 19.10
CA LEU A 276 -18.41 -13.35 18.51
C LEU A 276 -19.39 -13.85 19.59
N LYS A 277 -20.68 -13.62 19.36
CA LYS A 277 -21.75 -14.07 20.29
C LYS A 277 -21.74 -15.58 20.55
N ASN A 278 -21.25 -16.36 19.59
CA ASN A 278 -21.16 -17.82 19.66
C ASN A 278 -19.89 -18.31 20.41
N GLY A 279 -19.11 -17.40 20.99
CA GLY A 279 -17.87 -17.68 21.73
C GLY A 279 -16.61 -17.81 20.87
N ASP A 280 -16.72 -17.74 19.53
CA ASP A 280 -15.56 -17.70 18.65
C ASP A 280 -14.81 -16.37 18.76
N ILE A 281 -13.56 -16.34 18.33
CA ILE A 281 -12.71 -15.16 18.39
C ILE A 281 -12.40 -14.71 16.97
N VAL A 282 -12.43 -13.41 16.70
CA VAL A 282 -11.97 -12.78 15.47
C VAL A 282 -10.71 -11.99 15.76
N THR A 283 -9.67 -12.15 14.95
CA THR A 283 -8.41 -11.39 15.06
C THR A 283 -8.09 -10.65 13.75
N ALA A 284 -7.63 -9.41 13.87
CA ALA A 284 -7.20 -8.57 12.76
C ALA A 284 -5.69 -8.39 12.82
N CYS A 285 -5.01 -8.75 11.73
CA CYS A 285 -3.56 -8.88 11.69
C CYS A 285 -2.92 -7.93 10.68
N SER A 286 -1.67 -7.55 10.94
CA SER A 286 -0.86 -6.72 10.04
C SER A 286 -0.54 -7.41 8.70
N ASP A 287 -0.80 -8.70 8.57
CA ASP A 287 -0.62 -9.43 7.29
C ASP A 287 -1.81 -9.22 6.32
N GLY A 288 -2.74 -8.32 6.64
CA GLY A 288 -3.93 -8.04 5.83
C GLY A 288 -5.03 -9.11 5.95
N VAL A 289 -4.87 -10.09 6.84
CA VAL A 289 -5.81 -11.20 7.00
C VAL A 289 -6.55 -11.13 8.33
N VAL A 290 -7.86 -11.34 8.28
CA VAL A 290 -8.68 -11.56 9.48
C VAL A 290 -8.87 -13.05 9.70
N ARG A 291 -8.78 -13.52 10.94
CA ARG A 291 -8.91 -14.95 11.25
C ARG A 291 -10.00 -15.17 12.28
N ILE A 292 -10.74 -16.26 12.11
CA ILE A 292 -11.75 -16.71 13.08
C ILE A 292 -11.24 -17.98 13.76
N TRP A 293 -11.35 -18.01 15.09
CA TRP A 293 -10.91 -19.10 15.95
C TRP A 293 -12.09 -19.67 16.72
N THR A 294 -12.17 -20.99 16.82
CA THR A 294 -13.26 -21.71 17.48
C THR A 294 -12.72 -22.72 18.47
N GLY A 295 -13.32 -22.79 19.66
CA GLY A 295 -13.14 -23.91 20.59
C GLY A 295 -14.09 -25.09 20.31
N ASN A 296 -14.99 -24.95 19.32
CA ASN A 296 -15.93 -25.99 18.92
C ASN A 296 -15.36 -26.83 17.77
N ASN A 297 -15.15 -28.12 18.05
CA ASN A 297 -14.58 -29.10 17.12
C ASN A 297 -15.29 -29.19 15.77
N ASN A 298 -16.60 -28.93 15.73
CA ASN A 298 -17.40 -29.05 14.49
C ASN A 298 -17.22 -27.86 13.53
N ARG A 299 -16.51 -26.81 13.95
CA ARG A 299 -16.27 -25.61 13.14
C ARG A 299 -14.79 -25.38 12.86
N ILE A 300 -13.92 -26.30 13.29
CA ILE A 300 -12.49 -26.21 13.00
C ILE A 300 -12.32 -26.33 11.48
N ALA A 301 -11.39 -25.55 10.94
CA ALA A 301 -10.98 -25.60 9.54
C ALA A 301 -10.55 -27.03 9.15
N ASP A 302 -10.64 -27.34 7.86
CA ASP A 302 -10.15 -28.64 7.39
C ASP A 302 -8.61 -28.74 7.51
N SER A 303 -8.08 -29.96 7.40
CA SER A 303 -6.65 -30.22 7.57
C SER A 303 -5.79 -29.40 6.60
N LEU A 304 -6.28 -29.13 5.39
CA LEU A 304 -5.54 -28.37 4.38
C LEU A 304 -5.40 -26.90 4.79
N GLU A 305 -6.49 -26.29 5.27
CA GLU A 305 -6.49 -24.92 5.78
C GLU A 305 -5.60 -24.78 7.04
N LEU A 306 -5.64 -25.77 7.94
CA LEU A 306 -4.77 -25.81 9.14
C LEU A 306 -3.28 -25.93 8.78
N GLU A 307 -2.93 -26.81 7.84
CA GLU A 307 -1.55 -27.00 7.38
C GLU A 307 -1.02 -25.77 6.64
N ALA A 308 -1.87 -25.10 5.85
CA ALA A 308 -1.51 -23.86 5.16
C ALA A 308 -1.17 -22.75 6.17
N TYR A 309 -2.00 -22.56 7.19
CA TYR A 309 -1.75 -21.58 8.24
C TYR A 309 -0.50 -21.93 9.09
N ALA A 310 -0.32 -23.20 9.47
CA ALA A 310 0.88 -23.65 10.18
C ALA A 310 2.17 -23.44 9.37
N SER A 311 2.10 -23.65 8.05
CA SER A 311 3.20 -23.39 7.13
C SER A 311 3.52 -21.91 7.03
N GLN A 312 2.50 -21.04 6.91
CA GLN A 312 2.66 -19.59 6.92
C GLN A 312 3.34 -19.11 8.20
N LEU A 313 2.90 -19.61 9.36
CA LEU A 313 3.48 -19.25 10.65
C LEU A 313 4.92 -19.72 10.79
N SER A 314 5.23 -20.94 10.32
CA SER A 314 6.59 -21.49 10.34
C SER A 314 7.56 -20.68 9.47
N GLN A 315 7.12 -20.31 8.27
CA GLN A 315 7.89 -19.43 7.38
C GLN A 315 8.14 -18.05 8.01
N TYR A 316 7.11 -17.49 8.67
CA TYR A 316 7.23 -16.24 9.39
C TYR A 316 8.23 -16.34 10.56
N LYS A 317 8.15 -17.37 11.41
CA LYS A 317 9.08 -17.58 12.53
C LYS A 317 10.54 -17.74 12.10
N CYS A 318 10.78 -18.50 11.04
CA CYS A 318 12.12 -18.63 10.46
C CYS A 318 12.66 -17.27 9.97
N SER A 319 11.78 -16.38 9.50
CA SER A 319 12.17 -15.01 9.12
C SER A 319 12.54 -14.10 10.31
N ARG A 320 12.16 -14.42 11.55
CA ARG A 320 12.39 -13.58 12.75
C ARG A 320 13.68 -13.91 13.55
N LYS A 321 14.35 -15.04 13.28
CA LYS A 321 15.56 -15.50 14.01
C LYS A 321 16.90 -14.88 13.52
N LYS A 322 16.87 -13.78 12.77
CA LYS A 322 18.07 -13.00 12.44
C LYS A 322 17.99 -11.66 13.17
N VAL A 323 19.12 -11.17 13.64
CA VAL A 323 19.28 -9.87 14.30
C VAL A 323 20.33 -9.10 13.49
N GLY A 324 19.98 -7.96 12.91
CA GLY A 324 20.89 -7.18 12.05
C GLY A 324 21.41 -7.98 10.83
N GLY A 325 20.65 -8.98 10.38
CA GLY A 325 21.03 -9.87 9.27
C GLY A 325 21.93 -11.06 9.66
N LEU A 326 22.38 -11.18 10.91
CA LEU A 326 23.21 -12.29 11.41
C LEU A 326 22.35 -13.30 12.20
N LYS A 327 22.73 -14.58 12.18
CA LYS A 327 22.09 -15.56 13.06
C LYS A 327 22.53 -15.29 14.50
N LEU A 328 21.59 -15.27 15.42
CA LEU A 328 21.84 -15.04 16.85
C LEU A 328 22.93 -15.98 17.42
N GLU A 329 23.00 -17.21 16.92
CA GLU A 329 23.97 -18.25 17.30
C GLU A 329 25.41 -17.97 16.83
N GLU A 330 25.59 -17.10 15.83
CA GLU A 330 26.87 -16.73 15.22
C GLU A 330 27.48 -15.46 15.86
N LEU A 331 26.74 -14.78 16.74
CA LEU A 331 27.24 -13.61 17.46
C LEU A 331 28.23 -14.03 18.57
N PRO A 332 29.36 -13.31 18.71
CA PRO A 332 30.33 -13.58 19.78
C PRO A 332 29.71 -13.30 21.16
N GLY A 333 30.07 -14.07 22.20
CA GLY A 333 29.55 -13.87 23.55
C GLY A 333 30.16 -12.67 24.27
N LEU A 334 29.76 -12.45 25.53
CA LEU A 334 30.21 -11.34 26.37
C LEU A 334 31.74 -11.28 26.52
N GLU A 335 32.45 -12.40 26.38
CA GLU A 335 33.91 -12.49 26.37
C GLU A 335 34.57 -11.61 25.30
N ALA A 336 33.90 -11.33 24.18
CA ALA A 336 34.45 -10.48 23.12
C ALA A 336 34.60 -9.00 23.53
N LEU A 337 33.98 -8.57 24.63
CA LEU A 337 34.17 -7.24 25.22
C LEU A 337 35.48 -7.12 26.02
N GLN A 338 36.19 -8.23 26.29
CA GLN A 338 37.52 -8.18 26.92
C GLN A 338 38.59 -7.61 25.98
N VAL A 339 38.36 -7.71 24.66
CA VAL A 339 39.23 -7.09 23.65
C VAL A 339 38.89 -5.61 23.54
N LYS A 340 39.84 -4.76 23.93
CA LYS A 340 39.74 -3.30 23.86
C LYS A 340 39.51 -2.82 22.42
N GLY A 341 38.68 -1.79 22.26
CA GLY A 341 38.46 -1.15 20.97
C GLY A 341 39.65 -0.31 20.51
N THR A 342 39.74 -0.09 19.20
CA THR A 342 40.84 0.60 18.51
C THR A 342 40.55 2.08 18.25
N SER A 343 39.29 2.50 18.30
CA SER A 343 38.86 3.89 18.05
C SER A 343 37.63 4.26 18.87
N ASP A 344 37.53 5.53 19.28
CA ASP A 344 36.40 6.03 20.08
C ASP A 344 35.09 5.93 19.28
N GLY A 345 34.03 5.42 19.91
CA GLY A 345 32.76 5.15 19.25
C GLY A 345 32.71 3.88 18.40
N GLN A 346 33.77 3.05 18.39
CA GLN A 346 33.73 1.75 17.71
C GLN A 346 32.61 0.89 18.29
N THR A 347 31.77 0.29 17.45
CA THR A 347 30.66 -0.56 17.90
C THR A 347 31.00 -2.04 17.80
N LYS A 348 30.39 -2.86 18.66
CA LYS A 348 30.48 -4.32 18.65
C LYS A 348 29.15 -4.90 19.12
N VAL A 349 28.65 -5.91 18.41
CA VAL A 349 27.43 -6.64 18.79
C VAL A 349 27.83 -7.97 19.39
N VAL A 350 27.34 -8.27 20.60
CA VAL A 350 27.62 -9.52 21.31
C VAL A 350 26.32 -10.18 21.75
N ARG A 351 26.35 -11.50 21.90
CA ARG A 351 25.22 -12.29 22.41
C ARG A 351 25.15 -12.18 23.93
N GLU A 352 23.99 -11.77 24.43
CA GLU A 352 23.64 -11.72 25.86
C GLU A 352 22.34 -12.53 26.05
N GLY A 353 22.45 -13.82 26.36
CA GLY A 353 21.31 -14.73 26.43
C GLY A 353 20.72 -15.07 25.05
N ASP A 354 19.44 -14.76 24.86
CA ASP A 354 18.71 -14.93 23.59
C ASP A 354 18.63 -13.64 22.75
N ASN A 355 19.37 -12.59 23.15
CA ASN A 355 19.38 -11.29 22.48
C ASN A 355 20.78 -10.96 21.92
N GLY A 356 20.83 -10.21 20.81
CA GLY A 356 22.03 -9.51 20.38
C GLY A 356 22.07 -8.12 21.02
N VAL A 357 23.21 -7.67 21.52
CA VAL A 357 23.33 -6.40 22.26
C VAL A 357 24.53 -5.60 21.73
N ALA A 358 24.33 -4.32 21.43
CA ALA A 358 25.36 -3.45 20.90
C ALA A 358 26.07 -2.69 22.04
N TYR A 359 27.40 -2.63 21.93
CA TYR A 359 28.29 -1.91 22.81
C TYR A 359 29.15 -0.92 22.01
N SER A 360 29.47 0.23 22.59
CA SER A 360 30.34 1.27 22.01
C SER A 360 31.62 1.37 22.81
N TRP A 361 32.77 1.48 22.14
CA TRP A 361 34.05 1.66 22.80
C TRP A 361 34.25 3.10 23.21
N ASN A 362 34.44 3.32 24.50
CA ASN A 362 34.78 4.60 25.09
C ASN A 362 36.28 4.64 25.38
N VAL A 363 37.03 5.38 24.55
CA VAL A 363 38.49 5.45 24.64
C VAL A 363 38.95 6.18 25.90
N LYS A 364 38.19 7.18 26.37
CA LYS A 364 38.53 7.95 27.58
C LYS A 364 38.47 7.09 28.84
N GLU A 365 37.47 6.22 28.91
CA GLU A 365 37.26 5.33 30.07
C GLU A 365 37.82 3.92 29.87
N GLN A 366 38.37 3.62 28.69
CA GLN A 366 38.96 2.32 28.33
C GLN A 366 38.01 1.14 28.57
N LYS A 367 36.73 1.31 28.26
CA LYS A 367 35.67 0.31 28.47
C LYS A 367 34.64 0.32 27.34
N TRP A 368 33.89 -0.78 27.24
CA TRP A 368 32.73 -0.89 26.37
C TRP A 368 31.48 -0.42 27.13
N ASP A 369 30.83 0.63 26.63
CA ASP A 369 29.55 1.12 27.13
C ASP A 369 28.41 0.41 26.42
N LYS A 370 27.46 -0.16 27.17
CA LYS A 370 26.25 -0.80 26.61
C LYS A 370 25.40 0.28 25.94
N ILE A 371 25.17 0.13 24.63
CA ILE A 371 24.34 1.06 23.84
C ILE A 371 22.87 0.68 23.96
N GLY A 372 22.58 -0.63 23.89
CA GLY A 372 21.23 -1.17 23.96
C GLY A 372 21.14 -2.57 23.37
N GLU A 373 20.01 -3.26 23.57
CA GLU A 373 19.73 -4.48 22.83
C GLU A 373 19.65 -4.15 21.34
N VAL A 374 20.35 -4.92 20.51
CA VAL A 374 20.07 -5.00 19.07
C VAL A 374 18.82 -5.85 18.95
N VAL A 375 17.71 -5.22 19.29
CA VAL A 375 16.47 -5.51 18.58
C VAL A 375 16.71 -4.98 17.17
N ASP A 376 16.35 -5.76 16.14
CA ASP A 376 15.97 -5.07 14.91
C ASP A 376 14.97 -4.00 15.34
N GLY A 377 15.01 -2.80 14.76
CA GLY A 377 13.98 -1.81 15.06
C GLY A 377 12.59 -2.37 14.74
N PRO A 378 11.57 -1.56 14.47
CA PRO A 378 10.50 -2.05 13.59
C PRO A 378 11.06 -2.32 12.18
N GLU A 379 11.99 -3.27 12.03
CA GLU A 379 12.74 -3.58 10.84
C GLU A 379 12.92 -5.10 10.70
N ASN A 380 12.83 -5.58 9.46
CA ASN A 380 13.31 -6.89 9.01
C ASN A 380 12.53 -8.16 9.41
N SER A 381 11.25 -8.21 9.06
CA SER A 381 10.71 -9.40 8.38
C SER A 381 11.60 -9.73 7.16
N MET A 382 12.34 -10.85 7.19
CA MET A 382 13.19 -11.22 6.04
C MET A 382 12.37 -11.27 4.73
N GLY A 383 12.72 -10.56 3.66
CA GLY A 383 13.97 -9.87 3.39
C GLY A 383 13.81 -8.51 2.71
N ARG A 384 12.97 -7.65 3.31
CA ARG A 384 12.93 -6.16 3.30
C ARG A 384 14.17 -5.34 2.90
N THR A 385 14.92 -5.66 1.86
CA THR A 385 16.08 -4.87 1.43
C THR A 385 15.61 -3.62 0.69
N VAL A 386 16.05 -2.45 1.18
CA VAL A 386 15.71 -1.17 0.58
C VAL A 386 16.66 -0.88 -0.57
N LEU A 387 16.13 -0.84 -1.79
CA LEU A 387 16.85 -0.40 -2.99
C LEU A 387 16.11 0.81 -3.57
N ASP A 388 16.81 1.93 -3.73
CA ASP A 388 16.23 3.21 -4.20
C ASP A 388 15.07 3.73 -3.32
N GLY A 389 15.12 3.50 -2.00
CA GLY A 389 14.08 3.96 -1.07
C GLY A 389 12.80 3.10 -1.06
N VAL A 390 12.78 1.98 -1.80
CA VAL A 390 11.66 1.03 -1.82
C VAL A 390 12.09 -0.29 -1.17
N GLN A 391 11.26 -0.81 -0.27
CA GLN A 391 11.48 -2.10 0.40
C GLN A 391 11.07 -3.28 -0.50
N TYR A 392 11.95 -4.27 -0.67
CA TYR A 392 11.69 -5.54 -1.38
C TYR A 392 12.01 -6.76 -0.52
N ASP A 393 11.30 -7.90 -0.64
CA ASP A 393 11.57 -9.11 0.18
C ASP A 393 12.91 -9.83 -0.11
N TYR A 394 13.59 -9.49 -1.20
CA TYR A 394 14.94 -9.88 -1.56
C TYR A 394 15.55 -8.80 -2.46
N VAL A 395 16.85 -8.54 -2.33
CA VAL A 395 17.65 -7.78 -3.30
C VAL A 395 18.93 -8.58 -3.56
N PHE A 396 19.01 -9.26 -4.69
CA PHE A 396 20.13 -10.13 -5.02
C PHE A 396 21.28 -9.36 -5.69
N ASP A 397 22.51 -9.74 -5.39
CA ASP A 397 23.69 -9.32 -6.14
C ASP A 397 23.87 -10.23 -7.34
N VAL A 398 23.61 -9.70 -8.53
CA VAL A 398 23.71 -10.43 -9.79
C VAL A 398 24.98 -9.99 -10.52
N ASP A 399 25.93 -10.92 -10.61
CA ASP A 399 27.11 -10.81 -11.44
C ASP A 399 26.80 -11.31 -12.86
N ILE A 400 27.11 -10.50 -13.87
CA ILE A 400 26.78 -10.75 -15.27
C ILE A 400 28.03 -11.16 -16.08
N GLY A 401 29.20 -11.22 -15.44
CA GLY A 401 30.47 -11.68 -16.04
C GLY A 401 31.47 -10.57 -16.39
N ASP A 402 32.72 -10.99 -16.60
CA ASP A 402 33.98 -10.26 -16.86
C ASP A 402 33.94 -8.72 -16.85
N GLY A 403 34.22 -8.15 -15.67
CA GLY A 403 34.62 -6.75 -15.49
C GLY A 403 33.50 -5.73 -15.32
N GLU A 404 32.24 -6.15 -15.41
CA GLU A 404 31.07 -5.29 -15.15
C GLU A 404 30.73 -5.22 -13.65
N PRO A 405 30.26 -4.07 -13.15
CA PRO A 405 29.89 -3.91 -11.76
C PRO A 405 28.66 -4.77 -11.39
N ILE A 406 28.70 -5.37 -10.20
CA ILE A 406 27.61 -6.17 -9.61
C ILE A 406 26.32 -5.35 -9.54
N ARG A 407 25.20 -5.93 -9.97
CA ARG A 407 23.90 -5.26 -10.07
C ARG A 407 22.89 -5.82 -9.07
N LYS A 408 22.03 -4.94 -8.54
CA LYS A 408 21.06 -5.28 -7.47
C LYS A 408 19.70 -5.65 -8.07
N LEU A 409 19.23 -6.89 -7.88
CA LEU A 409 17.94 -7.42 -8.34
C LEU A 409 16.90 -7.45 -7.22
N PRO A 410 15.95 -6.49 -7.17
CA PRO A 410 14.90 -6.48 -6.17
C PRO A 410 13.77 -7.46 -6.53
N HIS A 411 13.30 -8.25 -5.57
CA HIS A 411 12.25 -9.25 -5.75
C HIS A 411 11.45 -9.41 -4.44
N ASN A 412 10.13 -9.31 -4.46
CA ASN A 412 9.30 -9.70 -3.32
C ASN A 412 8.93 -11.20 -3.38
N ARG A 413 8.66 -11.82 -2.24
CA ARG A 413 8.13 -13.20 -2.14
C ARG A 413 6.78 -13.35 -2.84
N SER A 414 5.99 -12.26 -2.86
CA SER A 414 4.73 -12.16 -3.60
C SER A 414 4.92 -11.84 -5.08
N ASP A 415 6.11 -11.40 -5.48
CA ASP A 415 6.34 -11.07 -6.88
C ASP A 415 6.48 -12.37 -7.68
N ASN A 416 5.93 -12.38 -8.88
CA ASN A 416 6.17 -13.46 -9.81
C ASN A 416 7.67 -13.41 -10.24
N PRO A 417 8.44 -14.50 -10.13
CA PRO A 417 9.85 -14.52 -10.51
C PRO A 417 10.10 -14.10 -11.96
N TYR A 418 9.20 -14.47 -12.88
CA TYR A 418 9.26 -14.06 -14.29
C TYR A 418 9.01 -12.56 -14.45
N ALA A 419 7.99 -12.01 -13.77
CA ALA A 419 7.70 -10.57 -13.81
C ALA A 419 8.83 -9.74 -13.18
N THR A 420 9.49 -10.30 -12.17
CA THR A 420 10.62 -9.66 -11.50
C THR A 420 11.86 -9.66 -12.38
N ALA A 421 12.21 -10.80 -12.96
CA ALA A 421 13.31 -10.92 -13.90
C ALA A 421 13.14 -9.93 -15.06
N ASP A 422 11.93 -9.80 -15.58
CA ASP A 422 11.62 -8.87 -16.67
C ASP A 422 11.77 -7.42 -16.27
N LYS A 423 11.11 -7.04 -15.18
CA LYS A 423 11.16 -5.67 -14.64
C LYS A 423 12.59 -5.27 -14.33
N TRP A 424 13.41 -6.20 -13.84
CA TRP A 424 14.80 -5.95 -13.51
C TRP A 424 15.72 -5.88 -14.74
N LEU A 425 15.63 -6.83 -15.67
CA LEU A 425 16.42 -6.83 -16.91
C LEU A 425 16.18 -5.55 -17.72
N LEU A 426 14.92 -5.08 -17.76
CA LEU A 426 14.56 -3.81 -18.39
C LEU A 426 15.10 -2.60 -17.61
N LYS A 427 15.03 -2.61 -16.28
CA LYS A 427 15.57 -1.53 -15.42
C LYS A 427 17.08 -1.37 -15.59
N GLU A 428 17.80 -2.50 -15.69
CA GLU A 428 19.25 -2.55 -15.83
C GLU A 428 19.76 -2.46 -17.29
N ASN A 429 18.83 -2.38 -18.25
CA ASN A 429 19.09 -2.31 -19.69
C ASN A 429 19.85 -3.54 -20.24
N LEU A 430 19.48 -4.73 -19.77
CA LEU A 430 20.05 -6.04 -20.12
C LEU A 430 19.12 -6.83 -21.08
N PRO A 431 19.64 -7.74 -21.93
CA PRO A 431 18.82 -8.56 -22.81
C PRO A 431 17.84 -9.49 -22.06
N LEU A 432 16.56 -9.51 -22.46
CA LEU A 432 15.54 -10.44 -21.92
C LEU A 432 15.86 -11.93 -22.21
N SER A 433 16.84 -12.24 -23.07
CA SER A 433 17.36 -13.61 -23.23
C SER A 433 17.94 -14.18 -21.93
N TYR A 434 18.32 -13.34 -20.96
CA TYR A 434 18.73 -13.76 -19.62
C TYR A 434 17.54 -14.07 -18.70
N ARG A 435 16.28 -13.83 -19.10
CA ARG A 435 15.07 -14.05 -18.28
C ARG A 435 15.07 -15.42 -17.61
N GLN A 436 15.26 -16.49 -18.39
CA GLN A 436 15.18 -17.84 -17.84
C GLN A 436 16.28 -18.11 -16.80
N GLN A 437 17.51 -17.67 -17.07
CA GLN A 437 18.63 -17.78 -16.13
C GLN A 437 18.40 -16.97 -14.86
N ILE A 438 17.83 -15.76 -14.98
CA ILE A 438 17.50 -14.89 -13.85
C ILE A 438 16.31 -15.42 -13.05
N VAL A 439 15.31 -16.01 -13.71
CA VAL A 439 14.18 -16.66 -13.02
C VAL A 439 14.65 -17.89 -12.25
N GLU A 440 15.46 -18.74 -12.87
CA GLU A 440 16.06 -19.88 -12.17
C GLU A 440 16.94 -19.41 -11.01
N PHE A 441 17.70 -18.35 -11.20
CA PHE A 441 18.47 -17.70 -10.13
C PHE A 441 17.56 -17.18 -9.01
N ILE A 442 16.45 -16.51 -9.32
CA ILE A 442 15.47 -16.06 -8.33
C ILE A 442 14.89 -17.26 -7.59
N LEU A 443 14.33 -18.25 -8.29
CA LEU A 443 13.72 -19.45 -7.70
C LEU A 443 14.69 -20.23 -6.81
N GLN A 444 15.94 -20.37 -7.25
CA GLN A 444 17.00 -21.07 -6.51
C GLN A 444 17.40 -20.31 -5.22
N ASN A 445 17.41 -18.97 -5.26
CA ASN A 445 17.81 -18.13 -4.14
C ASN A 445 16.63 -17.71 -3.23
N THR A 446 15.39 -17.86 -3.67
CA THR A 446 14.17 -17.65 -2.85
C THR A 446 13.67 -18.93 -2.19
N GLY A 447 14.17 -20.10 -2.59
CA GLY A 447 13.78 -21.41 -2.05
C GLY A 447 12.46 -21.96 -2.61
N GLN A 448 11.89 -21.34 -3.65
CA GLN A 448 10.69 -21.81 -4.36
C GLN A 448 11.08 -22.91 -5.37
N ARG A 449 11.29 -24.16 -4.91
CA ARG A 449 11.64 -25.28 -5.81
C ARG A 449 10.44 -25.93 -6.50
N ASP A 450 9.24 -25.78 -5.96
CA ASP A 450 7.99 -26.29 -6.54
C ASP A 450 6.92 -25.17 -6.51
N PHE A 451 6.98 -24.26 -7.48
CA PHE A 451 5.98 -23.20 -7.65
C PHE A 451 4.80 -23.71 -8.48
N THR A 452 3.65 -23.95 -7.85
CA THR A 452 2.38 -24.20 -8.55
C THR A 452 1.63 -22.88 -8.76
N LEU A 453 1.36 -22.53 -10.02
CA LEU A 453 0.80 -21.25 -10.41
C LEU A 453 -0.63 -21.03 -9.87
N ASP A 454 -0.87 -19.84 -9.34
CA ASP A 454 -2.21 -19.27 -9.26
C ASP A 454 -2.69 -18.87 -10.67
N THR A 455 -3.65 -19.61 -11.22
CA THR A 455 -4.27 -19.35 -12.54
C THR A 455 -5.11 -18.08 -12.57
N SER A 456 -5.33 -17.42 -11.42
CA SER A 456 -6.04 -16.15 -11.31
C SER A 456 -5.12 -14.92 -11.37
N PHE A 457 -3.81 -15.13 -11.23
CA PHE A 457 -2.83 -14.06 -11.44
C PHE A 457 -2.86 -13.64 -12.91
N ARG A 458 -2.76 -12.33 -13.15
CA ARG A 458 -2.92 -11.73 -14.46
C ARG A 458 -1.83 -10.68 -14.60
N ASP A 459 -0.87 -10.94 -15.49
CA ASP A 459 0.32 -10.11 -15.70
C ASP A 459 -0.09 -8.62 -15.85
N PRO A 460 0.56 -7.65 -15.20
CA PRO A 460 0.18 -6.23 -15.28
C PRO A 460 0.22 -5.61 -16.68
N TYR A 461 1.06 -6.18 -17.54
CA TYR A 461 1.09 -5.90 -18.95
C TYR A 461 -0.06 -6.67 -19.60
N THR A 462 -0.16 -7.96 -19.30
CA THR A 462 -0.81 -8.93 -20.16
C THR A 462 -2.13 -9.49 -19.67
N GLY A 463 -2.62 -9.17 -18.50
CA GLY A 463 -3.84 -9.74 -17.96
C GLY A 463 -3.99 -11.30 -18.05
N SER A 464 -2.99 -12.06 -18.50
CA SER A 464 -2.95 -13.52 -18.53
C SER A 464 -2.24 -14.03 -17.30
N SER A 465 -2.66 -15.20 -16.82
CA SER A 465 -1.82 -16.04 -15.97
C SER A 465 -0.53 -16.39 -16.72
N ALA A 466 0.61 -16.20 -16.06
CA ALA A 466 1.93 -16.35 -16.67
C ALA A 466 2.10 -17.72 -17.37
N TYR A 467 2.67 -17.73 -18.58
CA TYR A 467 2.90 -18.95 -19.35
C TYR A 467 3.87 -19.91 -18.64
N THR A 468 3.40 -21.12 -18.34
CA THR A 468 4.24 -22.27 -17.97
C THR A 468 4.30 -23.28 -19.11
N PRO A 469 5.50 -23.67 -19.57
CA PRO A 469 5.64 -24.78 -20.51
C PRO A 469 5.13 -26.10 -19.89
N GLY A 470 4.05 -26.69 -20.43
CA GLY A 470 3.69 -28.11 -20.21
C GLY A 470 2.45 -28.48 -19.37
N GLY A 471 1.54 -27.56 -19.00
CA GLY A 471 0.35 -27.89 -18.20
C GLY A 471 -0.90 -28.33 -19.01
N PRO A 472 -1.71 -29.31 -18.54
CA PRO A 472 -2.87 -29.84 -19.27
C PRO A 472 -4.15 -28.99 -19.10
N SER A 473 -5.00 -28.97 -20.14
CA SER A 473 -6.27 -28.22 -20.20
C SER A 473 -7.47 -29.05 -19.67
N ILE A 474 -8.35 -28.44 -18.87
CA ILE A 474 -9.63 -29.04 -18.45
C ILE A 474 -10.80 -28.22 -19.02
N THR A 475 -11.71 -28.92 -19.69
CA THR A 475 -12.92 -28.40 -20.32
C THR A 475 -14.15 -28.57 -19.43
N SER A 476 -15.00 -27.56 -19.33
CA SER A 476 -16.41 -27.73 -18.96
C SER A 476 -17.28 -26.63 -19.59
N ASP A 477 -18.20 -27.08 -20.44
CA ASP A 477 -19.20 -26.29 -21.18
C ASP A 477 -20.27 -25.69 -20.24
N THR A 478 -20.39 -24.35 -20.26
CA THR A 478 -21.67 -23.63 -20.17
C THR A 478 -21.44 -22.20 -20.68
N SER A 479 -22.10 -21.84 -21.78
CA SER A 479 -22.27 -20.49 -22.37
C SER A 479 -21.79 -19.28 -21.52
N THR A 480 -20.49 -19.05 -21.49
CA THR A 480 -19.84 -17.91 -20.83
C THR A 480 -19.28 -16.95 -21.86
N LYS A 481 -19.49 -15.64 -21.67
CA LYS A 481 -18.77 -14.61 -22.43
C LYS A 481 -17.26 -14.92 -22.36
N PRO A 482 -16.53 -14.79 -23.47
CA PRO A 482 -15.12 -15.16 -23.54
C PRO A 482 -14.32 -14.38 -22.51
N ILE A 483 -13.58 -15.12 -21.69
CA ILE A 483 -12.68 -14.56 -20.70
C ILE A 483 -11.39 -14.23 -21.43
N PHE A 484 -11.23 -12.97 -21.84
CA PHE A 484 -9.94 -12.46 -22.28
C PHE A 484 -9.02 -12.36 -21.09
N ARG A 485 -7.74 -12.54 -21.33
CA ARG A 485 -6.69 -12.38 -20.35
C ARG A 485 -6.27 -10.90 -20.26
N HIS A 486 -5.80 -10.31 -21.34
CA HIS A 486 -5.14 -9.01 -21.44
C HIS A 486 -6.05 -7.79 -21.51
N ILE A 487 -7.29 -7.98 -21.96
CA ILE A 487 -8.19 -6.88 -22.34
C ILE A 487 -9.57 -7.00 -21.66
N PRO A 488 -10.25 -5.88 -21.30
CA PRO A 488 -9.79 -4.49 -21.42
C PRO A 488 -8.81 -4.09 -20.30
N LYS A 489 -7.89 -3.19 -20.62
CA LYS A 489 -7.11 -2.47 -19.60
C LYS A 489 -8.01 -1.46 -18.88
N LYS A 490 -8.05 -1.50 -17.53
CA LYS A 490 -8.91 -0.64 -16.69
C LYS A 490 -8.18 0.44 -15.86
N GLY A 491 -6.86 0.51 -15.95
CA GLY A 491 -6.05 1.39 -15.10
C GLY A 491 -4.93 2.10 -15.85
N MET A 492 -4.62 3.33 -15.41
CA MET A 492 -3.54 4.16 -15.94
C MET A 492 -2.18 3.73 -15.39
N LEU A 493 -1.12 3.97 -16.15
CA LEU A 493 0.27 3.71 -15.80
C LEU A 493 1.04 5.02 -15.64
N PHE A 494 2.03 5.06 -14.74
CA PHE A 494 2.78 6.28 -14.39
C PHE A 494 4.29 6.00 -14.26
N PHE A 495 5.08 7.08 -14.28
CA PHE A 495 6.52 7.09 -14.05
C PHE A 495 6.86 7.87 -12.78
N ASP A 496 6.88 7.18 -11.64
CA ASP A 496 6.98 7.73 -10.28
C ASP A 496 8.36 7.57 -9.63
N VAL A 497 9.33 7.00 -10.34
CA VAL A 497 10.73 6.88 -9.87
C VAL A 497 11.58 8.02 -10.44
N ALA A 498 12.39 8.67 -9.60
CA ALA A 498 13.30 9.75 -10.01
C ALA A 498 14.64 9.71 -9.26
N GLN A 499 15.73 9.98 -9.96
CA GLN A 499 17.09 10.05 -9.41
C GLN A 499 17.38 11.49 -8.95
N PHE A 500 16.72 11.92 -7.87
CA PHE A 500 16.70 13.31 -7.41
C PHE A 500 18.08 13.95 -7.21
N GLU A 501 19.05 13.20 -6.70
CA GLU A 501 20.42 13.70 -6.51
C GLU A 501 21.15 13.89 -7.85
N GLY A 502 20.93 12.97 -8.80
CA GLY A 502 21.44 13.10 -10.16
C GLY A 502 20.82 14.31 -10.88
N ILE A 503 19.52 14.54 -10.69
CA ILE A 503 18.81 15.69 -11.24
C ILE A 503 19.40 17.01 -10.70
N LEU A 504 19.53 17.15 -9.38
CA LEU A 504 20.11 18.34 -8.76
C LEU A 504 21.57 18.54 -9.16
N LYS A 505 22.36 17.46 -9.25
CA LYS A 505 23.75 17.52 -9.72
C LYS A 505 23.81 18.06 -11.16
N LYS A 506 22.93 17.59 -12.05
CA LYS A 506 22.89 18.04 -13.45
C LYS A 506 22.45 19.49 -13.59
N ILE A 507 21.47 19.94 -12.79
CA ILE A 507 21.07 21.35 -12.72
C ILE A 507 22.25 22.22 -12.29
N ASN A 508 22.99 21.82 -11.25
CA ASN A 508 24.18 22.55 -10.80
C ASN A 508 25.29 22.58 -11.86
N GLU A 509 25.54 21.46 -12.54
CA GLU A 509 26.51 21.39 -13.64
C GLU A 509 26.15 22.38 -14.76
N PHE A 510 24.90 22.36 -15.25
CA PHE A 510 24.44 23.30 -16.26
C PHE A 510 24.46 24.75 -15.77
N ASN A 511 24.12 24.98 -14.51
CA ASN A 511 24.20 26.31 -13.93
C ASN A 511 25.64 26.86 -13.96
N ASN A 512 26.63 26.04 -13.59
CA ASN A 512 28.03 26.44 -13.61
C ASN A 512 28.55 26.73 -15.03
N VAL A 513 28.06 25.99 -16.02
CA VAL A 513 28.33 26.28 -17.45
C VAL A 513 27.77 27.64 -17.83
N LEU A 514 26.51 27.94 -17.47
CA LEU A 514 25.88 29.24 -17.77
C LEU A 514 26.59 30.40 -17.07
N VAL A 515 27.00 30.24 -15.80
CA VAL A 515 27.77 31.27 -15.05
C VAL A 515 29.10 31.58 -15.73
N SER A 516 29.74 30.56 -16.31
CA SER A 516 31.06 30.69 -16.94
C SER A 516 30.99 31.25 -18.38
N ASP A 517 29.83 31.17 -19.03
CA ASP A 517 29.60 31.67 -20.38
C ASP A 517 29.17 33.15 -20.36
N LYS A 518 30.07 34.04 -20.83
CA LYS A 518 29.82 35.50 -20.88
C LYS A 518 28.60 35.89 -21.75
N GLY A 519 28.15 35.03 -22.66
CA GLY A 519 26.96 35.24 -23.49
C GLY A 519 25.65 34.72 -22.90
N GLN A 520 25.70 33.82 -21.91
CA GLN A 520 24.52 33.15 -21.32
C GLN A 520 24.41 33.29 -19.80
N ASN A 521 25.30 34.05 -19.15
CA ASN A 521 25.31 34.25 -17.71
C ASN A 521 23.97 34.78 -17.14
N SER A 522 23.19 35.54 -17.93
CA SER A 522 21.86 36.01 -17.53
C SER A 522 20.82 34.89 -17.34
N LEU A 523 21.09 33.68 -17.82
CA LEU A 523 20.24 32.48 -17.65
C LEU A 523 20.61 31.64 -16.43
N SER A 524 21.69 32.02 -15.73
CA SER A 524 22.13 31.31 -14.52
C SER A 524 21.19 31.55 -13.33
N LEU A 525 21.11 30.53 -12.48
CA LEU A 525 20.38 30.49 -11.23
C LEU A 525 21.25 31.07 -10.10
N PRO A 526 20.76 32.08 -9.37
CA PRO A 526 21.38 32.51 -8.11
C PRO A 526 21.24 31.43 -7.04
N GLU A 527 22.10 31.48 -6.02
CA GLU A 527 22.13 30.50 -4.91
C GLU A 527 20.77 30.30 -4.24
N LEU A 528 19.97 31.36 -4.12
CA LEU A 528 18.62 31.30 -3.57
C LEU A 528 17.67 30.43 -4.42
N GLU A 529 17.74 30.51 -5.75
CA GLU A 529 16.90 29.68 -6.64
C GLU A 529 17.38 28.21 -6.64
N LEU A 530 18.69 27.96 -6.54
CA LEU A 530 19.22 26.60 -6.36
C LEU A 530 18.78 25.97 -5.03
N SER A 531 18.83 26.73 -3.94
CA SER A 531 18.33 26.30 -2.63
C SER A 531 16.84 26.00 -2.68
N ARG A 532 16.07 26.82 -3.41
CA ARG A 532 14.63 26.61 -3.63
C ARG A 532 14.34 25.32 -4.40
N LEU A 533 15.07 25.03 -5.48
CA LEU A 533 14.96 23.74 -6.19
C LEU A 533 15.31 22.55 -5.29
N THR A 534 16.29 22.72 -4.40
CA THR A 534 16.66 21.69 -3.42
C THR A 534 15.51 21.44 -2.43
N ALA A 535 14.82 22.49 -1.98
CA ALA A 535 13.63 22.36 -1.13
C ALA A 535 12.47 21.67 -1.85
N VAL A 536 12.20 22.02 -3.12
CA VAL A 536 11.21 21.33 -3.96
C VAL A 536 11.51 19.84 -4.06
N VAL A 537 12.77 19.48 -4.36
CA VAL A 537 13.20 18.08 -4.42
C VAL A 537 13.07 17.38 -3.07
N LYS A 538 13.34 18.06 -1.96
CA LYS A 538 13.14 17.48 -0.61
C LYS A 538 11.68 17.12 -0.36
N ILE A 539 10.73 17.95 -0.80
CA ILE A 539 9.29 17.64 -0.74
C ILE A 539 8.98 16.43 -1.63
N LEU A 540 9.49 16.41 -2.86
CA LEU A 540 9.23 15.33 -3.82
C LEU A 540 9.85 13.98 -3.42
N LYS A 541 10.94 13.98 -2.64
CA LYS A 541 11.55 12.76 -2.10
C LYS A 541 10.65 12.06 -1.08
N ASP A 542 9.86 12.82 -0.33
CA ASP A 542 9.02 12.29 0.75
C ASP A 542 7.59 12.03 0.27
N THR A 543 7.44 11.00 -0.56
CA THR A 543 6.14 10.62 -1.16
C THR A 543 5.09 10.26 -0.11
N SER A 544 5.51 9.85 1.09
CA SER A 544 4.64 9.55 2.23
C SER A 544 3.89 10.80 2.73
N HIS A 545 4.46 11.98 2.54
CA HIS A 545 3.92 13.26 3.00
C HIS A 545 3.20 14.07 1.93
N TYR A 546 3.04 13.55 0.70
CA TYR A 546 2.33 14.24 -0.40
C TYR A 546 0.91 14.71 -0.05
N HIS A 547 0.28 14.11 0.95
CA HIS A 547 -1.06 14.46 1.43
C HIS A 547 -1.08 15.69 2.36
N CYS A 548 0.07 16.11 2.90
CA CYS A 548 0.19 17.25 3.83
C CYS A 548 1.26 18.27 3.43
N SER A 549 2.23 17.91 2.58
CA SER A 549 3.20 18.85 2.03
C SER A 549 2.56 19.75 0.98
N LYS A 550 3.10 20.96 0.84
CA LYS A 550 2.65 21.97 -0.12
C LYS A 550 3.83 22.63 -0.81
N PHE A 551 3.61 23.07 -2.03
CA PHE A 551 4.53 23.95 -2.74
C PHE A 551 4.06 25.40 -2.61
N ALA A 552 5.00 26.33 -2.69
CA ALA A 552 4.68 27.72 -2.91
C ALA A 552 4.46 27.96 -4.41
N ASP A 553 3.61 28.93 -4.76
CA ASP A 553 3.39 29.37 -6.16
C ASP A 553 4.73 29.67 -6.88
N ALA A 554 5.64 30.35 -6.19
CA ALA A 554 6.96 30.67 -6.73
C ALA A 554 7.88 29.45 -6.96
N ASP A 555 7.58 28.26 -6.43
CA ASP A 555 8.29 27.01 -6.75
C ASP A 555 7.94 26.55 -8.17
N ILE A 556 6.65 26.57 -8.51
CA ILE A 556 6.17 26.20 -9.84
C ILE A 556 6.56 27.27 -10.85
N ALA A 557 6.44 28.55 -10.50
CA ALA A 557 6.88 29.66 -11.33
C ALA A 557 8.37 29.58 -11.68
N LEU A 558 9.23 29.15 -10.73
CA LEU A 558 10.67 28.95 -10.97
C LEU A 558 10.92 27.84 -12.00
N LEU A 559 10.26 26.70 -11.88
CA LEU A 559 10.41 25.60 -12.86
C LEU A 559 9.93 26.02 -14.25
N LEU A 560 8.80 26.71 -14.33
CA LEU A 560 8.29 27.23 -15.60
C LEU A 560 9.21 28.30 -16.20
N LYS A 561 9.81 29.16 -15.38
CA LYS A 561 10.84 30.14 -15.80
C LYS A 561 12.01 29.40 -16.45
N LEU A 562 12.51 28.32 -15.83
CA LEU A 562 13.63 27.55 -16.36
C LEU A 562 13.27 26.87 -17.68
N LEU A 563 12.10 26.23 -17.76
CA LEU A 563 11.63 25.57 -18.98
C LEU A 563 11.40 26.55 -20.14
N LYS A 564 11.15 27.83 -19.86
CA LYS A 564 11.02 28.87 -20.88
C LYS A 564 12.36 29.42 -21.35
N SER A 565 13.31 29.58 -20.42
CA SER A 565 14.53 30.36 -20.63
C SER A 565 15.78 29.54 -20.91
N TRP A 566 15.88 28.32 -20.38
CA TRP A 566 17.06 27.48 -20.59
C TRP A 566 17.15 26.93 -22.02
N PRO A 567 18.37 26.73 -22.56
CA PRO A 567 18.57 26.03 -23.82
C PRO A 567 17.92 24.65 -23.79
N VAL A 568 17.37 24.18 -24.93
CA VAL A 568 16.66 22.89 -25.03
C VAL A 568 17.48 21.71 -24.50
N ALA A 569 18.81 21.76 -24.69
CA ALA A 569 19.72 20.74 -24.20
C ALA A 569 19.85 20.65 -22.67
N MET A 570 19.46 21.71 -21.97
CA MET A 570 19.53 21.82 -20.51
C MET A 570 18.17 21.63 -19.82
N MET A 571 17.07 21.50 -20.58
CA MET A 571 15.72 21.45 -20.01
C MET A 571 15.38 20.12 -19.33
N PHE A 572 15.92 18.99 -19.79
CA PHE A 572 15.51 17.66 -19.33
C PHE A 572 15.54 17.45 -17.80
N PRO A 573 16.53 17.90 -17.00
CA PRO A 573 16.47 17.73 -15.55
C PRO A 573 15.34 18.55 -14.91
N VAL A 574 14.96 19.68 -15.50
CA VAL A 574 13.82 20.49 -15.02
C VAL A 574 12.50 19.81 -15.32
N ILE A 575 12.38 19.20 -16.51
CA ILE A 575 11.23 18.36 -16.89
C ILE A 575 11.14 17.14 -15.96
N ASP A 576 12.28 16.58 -15.55
CA ASP A 576 12.36 15.44 -14.63
C ASP A 576 11.84 15.79 -13.22
N ILE A 577 12.04 17.03 -12.74
CA ILE A 577 11.37 17.54 -11.53
C ILE A 577 9.89 17.77 -11.79
N LEU A 578 9.53 18.39 -12.91
CA LEU A 578 8.14 18.72 -13.24
C LEU A 578 7.25 17.47 -13.28
N ARG A 579 7.72 16.36 -13.87
CA ARG A 579 6.93 15.12 -13.91
C ARG A 579 6.65 14.53 -12.53
N MET A 580 7.49 14.81 -11.54
CA MET A 580 7.28 14.38 -10.15
C MET A 580 6.30 15.31 -9.44
N ILE A 581 6.33 16.61 -9.74
CA ILE A 581 5.34 17.58 -9.29
C ILE A 581 3.94 17.23 -9.80
N ILE A 582 3.82 16.77 -11.04
CA ILE A 582 2.55 16.32 -11.63
C ILE A 582 1.92 15.16 -10.83
N LEU A 583 2.71 14.34 -10.14
CA LEU A 583 2.20 13.25 -9.30
C LEU A 583 1.83 13.70 -7.88
N HIS A 584 2.29 14.87 -7.44
CA HIS A 584 1.99 15.43 -6.14
C HIS A 584 0.66 16.21 -6.19
N PRO A 585 -0.34 15.94 -5.33
CA PRO A 585 -1.66 16.57 -5.42
C PRO A 585 -1.64 18.10 -5.40
N ASP A 586 -0.92 18.71 -4.44
CA ASP A 586 -0.77 20.17 -4.35
C ASP A 586 0.01 20.76 -5.54
N GLY A 587 1.15 20.15 -5.91
CA GLY A 587 1.97 20.56 -7.05
C GLY A 587 1.24 20.49 -8.40
N ALA A 588 0.47 19.44 -8.64
CA ALA A 588 -0.37 19.28 -9.81
C ALA A 588 -1.50 20.32 -9.87
N SER A 589 -2.12 20.63 -8.72
CA SER A 589 -3.13 21.71 -8.62
C SER A 589 -2.53 23.08 -8.94
N LEU A 590 -1.36 23.40 -8.41
CA LEU A 590 -0.67 24.68 -8.69
C LEU A 590 -0.20 24.76 -10.14
N LEU A 591 0.33 23.67 -10.71
CA LEU A 591 0.69 23.62 -12.13
C LEU A 591 -0.52 23.90 -13.02
N LEU A 592 -1.68 23.32 -12.71
CA LEU A 592 -2.93 23.58 -13.43
C LEU A 592 -3.34 25.05 -13.36
N MET A 593 -3.12 25.74 -12.23
CA MET A 593 -3.39 27.18 -12.11
C MET A 593 -2.48 27.98 -13.06
N HIS A 594 -1.17 27.72 -13.05
CA HIS A 594 -0.24 28.40 -13.96
C HIS A 594 -0.51 28.12 -15.45
N MET A 595 -1.03 26.93 -15.78
CA MET A 595 -1.43 26.58 -17.15
C MET A 595 -2.67 27.36 -17.63
N LYS A 596 -3.55 27.81 -16.74
CA LYS A 596 -4.73 28.61 -17.11
C LYS A 596 -4.40 30.07 -17.39
N ASP A 597 -3.41 30.60 -16.68
CA ASP A 597 -3.04 32.03 -16.72
C ASP A 597 -1.99 32.38 -17.79
N GLN A 598 -1.36 31.37 -18.40
CA GLN A 598 -0.27 31.55 -19.37
C GLN A 598 -0.58 30.77 -20.66
N SER A 599 -0.01 31.20 -21.79
CA SER A 599 -0.05 30.42 -23.04
C SER A 599 0.41 28.98 -22.78
N ASP A 600 -0.18 27.99 -23.46
CA ASP A 600 0.00 26.57 -23.16
C ASP A 600 1.49 26.16 -23.09
N VAL A 601 2.00 26.16 -21.85
CA VAL A 601 3.42 26.02 -21.59
C VAL A 601 3.87 24.59 -21.80
N LEU A 602 2.98 23.61 -21.52
CA LEU A 602 3.27 22.20 -21.73
C LEU A 602 3.41 21.90 -23.22
N MET A 603 2.48 22.37 -24.05
CA MET A 603 2.60 22.21 -25.50
C MET A 603 3.82 22.95 -26.06
N GLN A 604 4.14 24.15 -25.57
CA GLN A 604 5.38 24.84 -25.99
C GLN A 604 6.64 24.05 -25.65
N ILE A 605 6.68 23.39 -24.49
CA ILE A 605 7.81 22.53 -24.10
C ILE A 605 7.87 21.30 -25.01
N ILE A 606 6.74 20.63 -25.25
CA ILE A 606 6.64 19.46 -26.13
C ILE A 606 7.14 19.83 -27.53
N THR A 607 6.64 20.91 -28.12
CA THR A 607 7.07 21.37 -29.44
C THR A 607 8.56 21.69 -29.49
N LYS A 608 9.15 22.24 -28.41
CA LYS A 608 10.60 22.53 -28.36
C LYS A 608 11.46 21.27 -28.29
N VAL A 609 11.06 20.28 -27.49
CA VAL A 609 11.91 19.09 -27.21
C VAL A 609 11.81 18.02 -28.29
N THR A 610 10.79 18.09 -29.15
CA THR A 610 10.55 17.12 -30.23
C THR A 610 11.10 17.57 -31.59
N VAL A 611 11.66 18.79 -31.70
CA VAL A 611 12.30 19.26 -32.94
C VAL A 611 13.52 18.39 -33.29
N PRO A 612 13.60 17.80 -34.51
CA PRO A 612 14.76 17.02 -34.92
C PRO A 612 16.04 17.87 -35.12
N PRO A 613 17.23 17.39 -34.72
CA PRO A 613 17.47 16.14 -34.01
C PRO A 613 17.12 16.28 -32.52
N ALA A 614 16.10 15.54 -32.09
CA ALA A 614 15.60 15.61 -30.72
C ALA A 614 16.55 14.88 -29.76
N LEU A 615 16.79 15.48 -28.60
CA LEU A 615 17.67 14.89 -27.58
C LEU A 615 16.96 13.73 -26.87
N PRO A 616 17.56 12.52 -26.80
CA PRO A 616 16.92 11.36 -26.19
C PRO A 616 16.47 11.60 -24.74
N THR A 617 17.25 12.33 -23.94
CA THR A 617 16.91 12.65 -22.54
C THR A 617 15.73 13.61 -22.42
N SER A 618 15.66 14.61 -23.30
CA SER A 618 14.54 15.57 -23.35
C SER A 618 13.26 14.89 -23.84
N LEU A 619 13.34 14.04 -24.86
CA LEU A 619 12.21 13.23 -25.31
C LEU A 619 11.71 12.31 -24.19
N LEU A 620 12.61 11.53 -23.57
CA LEU A 620 12.25 10.59 -22.52
C LEU A 620 11.54 11.27 -21.35
N THR A 621 12.12 12.33 -20.81
CA THR A 621 11.54 13.05 -19.66
C THR A 621 10.21 13.72 -20.02
N SER A 622 10.06 14.22 -21.24
CA SER A 622 8.82 14.88 -21.70
C SER A 622 7.69 13.89 -21.92
N VAL A 623 7.92 12.75 -22.58
CA VAL A 623 6.90 11.69 -22.75
C VAL A 623 6.43 11.19 -21.38
N ARG A 624 7.36 11.00 -20.44
CA ARG A 624 7.02 10.61 -19.06
C ARG A 624 6.22 11.69 -18.32
N ALA A 625 6.56 12.96 -18.49
CA ALA A 625 5.81 14.07 -17.91
C ALA A 625 4.35 14.09 -18.40
N VAL A 626 4.13 13.96 -19.72
CA VAL A 626 2.78 13.89 -20.29
C VAL A 626 2.04 12.65 -19.82
N THR A 627 2.71 11.50 -19.73
CA THR A 627 2.12 10.26 -19.20
C THR A 627 1.65 10.43 -17.75
N ASN A 628 2.40 11.16 -16.92
CA ASN A 628 2.03 11.38 -15.52
C ASN A 628 0.80 12.28 -15.36
N LEU A 629 0.44 13.10 -16.35
CA LEU A 629 -0.78 13.93 -16.30
C LEU A 629 -2.05 13.07 -16.13
N PHE A 630 -2.03 11.81 -16.58
CA PHE A 630 -3.14 10.87 -16.41
C PHE A 630 -3.41 10.51 -14.93
N LYS A 631 -2.54 10.91 -13.98
CA LYS A 631 -2.73 10.63 -12.54
C LYS A 631 -3.94 11.34 -11.96
N HIS A 632 -4.24 12.54 -12.46
CA HIS A 632 -5.28 13.39 -11.93
C HIS A 632 -6.31 13.72 -12.99
N SER A 633 -7.58 13.44 -12.70
CA SER A 633 -8.68 13.56 -13.66
C SER A 633 -8.91 14.97 -14.20
N TYR A 634 -8.46 16.01 -13.48
CA TYR A 634 -8.56 17.40 -13.94
C TYR A 634 -7.62 17.75 -15.10
N PHE A 635 -6.62 16.91 -15.43
CA PHE A 635 -5.83 17.07 -16.67
C PHE A 635 -6.46 16.36 -17.88
N TYR A 636 -7.48 15.52 -17.70
CA TYR A 636 -8.11 14.79 -18.80
C TYR A 636 -8.65 15.72 -19.90
N PRO A 637 -9.29 16.86 -19.61
CA PRO A 637 -9.71 17.79 -20.66
C PRO A 637 -8.54 18.28 -21.51
N TRP A 638 -7.41 18.63 -20.90
CA TRP A 638 -6.21 19.07 -21.62
C TRP A 638 -5.63 17.95 -22.48
N LEU A 639 -5.50 16.73 -21.92
CA LEU A 639 -5.02 15.56 -22.64
C LEU A 639 -5.90 15.21 -23.84
N GLN A 640 -7.22 15.38 -23.72
CA GLN A 640 -8.18 15.13 -24.80
C GLN A 640 -8.09 16.20 -25.89
N ILE A 641 -7.98 17.48 -25.51
CA ILE A 641 -7.86 18.60 -26.47
C ILE A 641 -6.58 18.48 -27.30
N HIS A 642 -5.44 18.18 -26.67
CA HIS A 642 -4.12 18.15 -27.32
C HIS A 642 -3.69 16.76 -27.80
N ARG A 643 -4.60 15.79 -27.84
CA ARG A 643 -4.26 14.40 -28.14
C ARG A 643 -3.53 14.25 -29.48
N SER A 644 -4.01 14.90 -30.55
CA SER A 644 -3.40 14.80 -31.87
C SER A 644 -1.99 15.37 -31.83
N GLU A 645 -1.82 16.60 -31.34
CA GLU A 645 -0.51 17.25 -31.32
C GLU A 645 0.50 16.49 -30.45
N VAL A 646 0.05 15.91 -29.34
CA VAL A 646 0.88 15.10 -28.45
C VAL A 646 1.31 13.80 -29.13
N LEU A 647 0.39 13.05 -29.74
CA LEU A 647 0.72 11.80 -30.42
C LEU A 647 1.63 12.04 -31.62
N ASP A 648 1.37 13.09 -32.40
CA ASP A 648 2.17 13.47 -33.56
C ASP A 648 3.58 13.90 -33.14
N ALA A 649 3.70 14.72 -32.08
CA ALA A 649 4.99 15.21 -31.60
C ALA A 649 5.89 14.09 -31.09
N PHE A 650 5.32 13.02 -30.52
CA PHE A 650 6.08 11.88 -30.01
C PHE A 650 6.08 10.66 -30.92
N SER A 651 5.47 10.71 -32.11
CA SER A 651 5.42 9.61 -33.08
C SER A 651 6.78 8.95 -33.29
N SER A 652 7.84 9.73 -33.55
CA SER A 652 9.22 9.25 -33.73
C SER A 652 9.81 8.45 -32.56
N CYS A 653 9.16 8.45 -31.39
CA CYS A 653 9.56 7.63 -30.25
C CYS A 653 9.32 6.12 -30.49
N CYS A 654 8.44 5.73 -31.42
CA CYS A 654 8.22 4.33 -31.78
C CYS A 654 9.50 3.72 -32.36
N SER A 655 10.14 4.36 -33.33
CA SER A 655 11.37 3.88 -33.98
C SER A 655 12.67 4.29 -33.25
N SER A 656 12.58 4.73 -31.99
CA SER A 656 13.77 5.14 -31.23
C SER A 656 14.66 3.95 -30.90
N SER A 657 15.98 4.08 -31.06
CA SER A 657 16.94 3.06 -30.58
C SER A 657 16.99 2.93 -29.05
N ASN A 658 16.35 3.85 -28.32
CA ASN A 658 16.28 3.82 -26.86
C ASN A 658 14.99 3.14 -26.38
N LYS A 659 15.14 1.94 -25.81
CA LYS A 659 14.02 1.15 -25.25
C LYS A 659 13.18 1.89 -24.22
N SER A 660 13.79 2.76 -23.41
CA SER A 660 13.04 3.56 -22.42
C SER A 660 12.12 4.60 -23.08
N ILE A 661 12.51 5.14 -24.24
CA ILE A 661 11.69 6.07 -25.01
C ILE A 661 10.52 5.32 -25.67
N GLN A 662 10.81 4.19 -26.31
CA GLN A 662 9.80 3.29 -26.89
C GLN A 662 8.75 2.89 -25.84
N LEU A 663 9.20 2.47 -24.65
CA LEU A 663 8.32 2.07 -23.57
C LEU A 663 7.47 3.23 -23.06
N SER A 664 8.08 4.42 -22.90
CA SER A 664 7.37 5.61 -22.43
C SER A 664 6.28 6.04 -23.41
N TYR A 665 6.57 6.00 -24.71
CA TYR A 665 5.57 6.32 -25.75
C TYR A 665 4.44 5.29 -25.82
N SER A 666 4.78 4.00 -25.76
CA SER A 666 3.78 2.92 -25.73
C SER A 666 2.89 2.99 -24.48
N THR A 667 3.42 3.49 -23.37
CA THR A 667 2.65 3.77 -22.15
C THR A 667 1.66 4.90 -22.34
N LEU A 668 2.11 5.99 -22.97
CA LEU A 668 1.27 7.14 -23.28
C LEU A 668 0.10 6.71 -24.18
N VAL A 669 0.37 5.95 -25.23
CA VAL A 669 -0.65 5.40 -26.15
C VAL A 669 -1.64 4.50 -25.42
N LEU A 670 -1.16 3.62 -24.53
CA LEU A 670 -2.05 2.76 -23.73
C LEU A 670 -2.93 3.55 -22.76
N ASN A 671 -2.40 4.57 -22.08
CA ASN A 671 -3.20 5.43 -21.20
C ASN A 671 -4.28 6.19 -21.97
N TYR A 672 -3.96 6.67 -23.18
CA TYR A 672 -4.96 7.26 -24.07
C TYR A 672 -6.05 6.25 -24.47
N ALA A 673 -5.68 5.01 -24.77
CA ALA A 673 -6.66 3.96 -25.06
C ALA A 673 -7.60 3.74 -23.87
N VAL A 674 -7.05 3.61 -22.65
CA VAL A 674 -7.84 3.47 -21.41
C VAL A 674 -8.77 4.67 -21.20
N LEU A 675 -8.30 5.90 -21.42
CA LEU A 675 -9.09 7.12 -21.27
C LEU A 675 -10.28 7.17 -22.24
N LEU A 676 -10.13 6.61 -23.44
CA LEU A 676 -11.10 6.75 -24.54
C LEU A 676 -12.09 5.59 -24.64
N ILE A 677 -11.84 4.45 -24.01
CA ILE A 677 -12.77 3.30 -23.98
C ILE A 677 -14.14 3.74 -23.43
N GLU A 678 -14.18 4.57 -22.41
CA GLU A 678 -15.45 4.99 -21.77
C GLU A 678 -16.13 6.19 -22.46
N LYS A 679 -15.44 6.92 -23.34
CA LYS A 679 -15.86 8.25 -23.82
C LYS A 679 -16.62 8.27 -25.15
N LYS A 680 -16.68 7.14 -25.87
CA LYS A 680 -17.28 7.01 -27.23
C LYS A 680 -16.77 8.03 -28.28
N ASP A 681 -15.54 8.52 -28.11
CA ASP A 681 -14.86 9.43 -29.04
C ASP A 681 -14.19 8.62 -30.16
N GLN A 682 -14.91 8.39 -31.26
CA GLN A 682 -14.42 7.54 -32.35
C GLN A 682 -13.19 8.09 -33.06
N GLU A 683 -13.10 9.42 -33.24
CA GLU A 683 -11.95 10.06 -33.87
C GLU A 683 -10.70 9.85 -33.01
N GLY A 684 -10.83 10.07 -31.70
CA GLY A 684 -9.73 9.82 -30.76
C GLY A 684 -9.33 8.36 -30.66
N GLN A 685 -10.30 7.45 -30.63
CA GLN A 685 -10.03 6.02 -30.63
C GLN A 685 -9.28 5.61 -31.90
N SER A 686 -9.63 6.16 -33.08
CA SER A 686 -8.94 5.88 -34.33
C SER A 686 -7.51 6.41 -34.37
N GLN A 687 -7.25 7.61 -33.84
CA GLN A 687 -5.90 8.17 -33.74
C GLN A 687 -5.00 7.33 -32.84
N VAL A 688 -5.52 6.94 -31.67
CA VAL A 688 -4.77 6.10 -30.71
C VAL A 688 -4.57 4.69 -31.26
N LEU A 689 -5.56 4.14 -31.96
CA LEU A 689 -5.45 2.86 -32.65
C LEU A 689 -4.34 2.90 -33.71
N SER A 690 -4.28 3.96 -34.52
CA SER A 690 -3.22 4.14 -35.53
C SER A 690 -1.83 4.16 -34.89
N ALA A 691 -1.64 4.94 -33.82
CA ALA A 691 -0.36 4.99 -33.10
C ALA A 691 0.01 3.64 -32.47
N ALA A 692 -0.98 2.89 -31.96
CA ALA A 692 -0.76 1.57 -31.40
C ALA A 692 -0.38 0.53 -32.48
N LEU A 693 -1.00 0.60 -33.67
CA LEU A 693 -0.66 -0.26 -34.80
C LEU A 693 0.77 0.00 -35.30
N GLU A 694 1.17 1.26 -35.43
CA GLU A 694 2.54 1.65 -35.81
C GLU A 694 3.58 1.06 -34.85
N ILE A 695 3.33 1.13 -33.53
CA ILE A 695 4.20 0.50 -32.52
C ILE A 695 4.22 -1.03 -32.66
N ALA A 696 3.09 -1.65 -33.00
CA ALA A 696 2.98 -3.11 -33.10
C ALA A 696 3.67 -3.66 -34.38
N GLU A 697 3.70 -2.89 -35.46
CA GLU A 697 4.33 -3.24 -36.73
C GLU A 697 5.85 -3.05 -36.72
N GLU A 698 6.37 -2.12 -35.92
CA GLU A 698 7.80 -1.84 -35.84
C GLU A 698 8.62 -3.12 -35.50
N GLU A 699 9.62 -3.43 -36.34
CA GLU A 699 10.37 -4.69 -36.28
C GLU A 699 11.32 -4.73 -35.07
N ASN A 700 11.93 -3.58 -34.75
CA ASN A 700 12.91 -3.44 -33.67
C ASN A 700 12.29 -2.97 -32.35
N GLN A 701 10.99 -3.21 -32.15
CA GLN A 701 10.29 -2.77 -30.96
C GLN A 701 10.63 -3.63 -29.74
N ASP A 702 10.95 -2.96 -28.62
CA ASP A 702 11.09 -3.63 -27.34
C ASP A 702 9.82 -4.42 -26.97
N VAL A 703 9.99 -5.59 -26.36
CA VAL A 703 8.90 -6.55 -26.11
C VAL A 703 7.80 -5.92 -25.27
N ASP A 704 8.14 -5.13 -24.24
CA ASP A 704 7.16 -4.48 -23.37
C ASP A 704 6.41 -3.34 -24.07
N SER A 705 7.08 -2.67 -24.99
CA SER A 705 6.51 -1.60 -25.81
C SER A 705 5.50 -2.16 -26.80
N LYS A 706 5.90 -3.19 -27.56
CA LYS A 706 5.03 -3.93 -28.49
C LYS A 706 3.84 -4.54 -27.78
N PHE A 707 4.09 -5.08 -26.58
CA PHE A 707 3.06 -5.64 -25.74
C PHE A 707 2.00 -4.58 -25.33
N ARG A 708 2.41 -3.41 -24.83
CA ARG A 708 1.47 -2.33 -24.43
C ARG A 708 0.61 -1.85 -25.60
N ALA A 709 1.19 -1.78 -26.79
CA ALA A 709 0.48 -1.42 -28.01
C ALA A 709 -0.60 -2.45 -28.38
N LEU A 710 -0.29 -3.74 -28.31
CA LEU A 710 -1.27 -4.80 -28.55
C LEU A 710 -2.42 -4.78 -27.54
N VAL A 711 -2.16 -4.47 -26.27
CA VAL A 711 -3.23 -4.27 -25.27
C VAL A 711 -4.10 -3.07 -25.60
N ALA A 712 -3.49 -1.96 -26.05
CA ALA A 712 -4.24 -0.79 -26.47
C ALA A 712 -5.17 -1.12 -27.64
N ILE A 713 -4.65 -1.81 -28.67
CA ILE A 713 -5.43 -2.31 -29.83
C ILE A 713 -6.60 -3.17 -29.35
N GLY A 714 -6.33 -4.23 -28.59
CA GLY A 714 -7.37 -5.15 -28.14
C GLY A 714 -8.40 -4.49 -27.23
N SER A 715 -7.97 -3.56 -26.35
CA SER A 715 -8.88 -2.85 -25.45
C SER A 715 -9.81 -1.90 -26.21
N LEU A 716 -9.33 -1.23 -27.26
CA LEU A 716 -10.16 -0.38 -28.14
C LEU A 716 -11.15 -1.18 -28.98
N MET A 717 -10.81 -2.43 -29.34
CA MET A 717 -11.64 -3.30 -30.19
C MET A 717 -12.82 -3.97 -29.46
N LEU A 718 -12.92 -3.87 -28.13
CA LEU A 718 -13.96 -4.55 -27.34
C LEU A 718 -15.38 -4.00 -27.55
N GLU A 719 -15.53 -2.75 -28.03
CA GLU A 719 -16.82 -2.13 -28.27
C GLU A 719 -16.93 -1.55 -29.70
N GLY A 720 -17.87 -2.06 -30.52
CA GLY A 720 -18.37 -1.38 -31.71
C GLY A 720 -17.37 -1.12 -32.85
N ALA A 721 -17.48 0.08 -33.46
CA ALA A 721 -16.92 0.45 -34.77
C ALA A 721 -15.39 0.37 -34.89
N MET A 722 -14.65 0.49 -33.78
CA MET A 722 -13.18 0.40 -33.79
C MET A 722 -12.67 -0.97 -34.23
N LYS A 723 -13.45 -2.04 -33.98
CA LYS A 723 -13.14 -3.35 -34.52
C LYS A 723 -13.11 -3.38 -36.05
N ARG A 724 -14.06 -2.69 -36.71
CA ARG A 724 -14.10 -2.62 -38.18
C ARG A 724 -12.94 -1.81 -38.72
N ILE A 725 -12.66 -0.66 -38.10
CA ILE A 725 -11.53 0.19 -38.47
C ILE A 725 -10.20 -0.57 -38.31
N ALA A 726 -10.02 -1.29 -37.20
CA ALA A 726 -8.83 -2.13 -37.00
C ALA A 726 -8.70 -3.22 -38.08
N MET A 727 -9.81 -3.80 -38.54
CA MET A 727 -9.80 -4.75 -39.66
C MET A 727 -9.41 -4.10 -40.99
N ASP A 728 -9.83 -2.84 -41.24
CA ASP A 728 -9.42 -2.09 -42.42
C ASP A 728 -7.91 -1.77 -42.41
N PHE A 729 -7.30 -1.64 -41.23
CA PHE A 729 -5.86 -1.53 -41.03
C PHE A 729 -5.11 -2.88 -40.96
N ASP A 730 -5.73 -3.98 -41.42
CA ASP A 730 -5.14 -5.32 -41.42
C ASP A 730 -4.58 -5.77 -40.06
N VAL A 731 -5.27 -5.45 -38.97
CA VAL A 731 -4.89 -5.93 -37.61
C VAL A 731 -4.73 -7.46 -37.55
N GLN A 732 -5.33 -8.20 -38.49
CA GLN A 732 -5.22 -9.66 -38.59
C GLN A 732 -3.77 -10.12 -38.83
N SER A 733 -3.00 -9.42 -39.66
CA SER A 733 -1.59 -9.78 -39.91
C SER A 733 -0.73 -9.55 -38.66
N ILE A 734 -0.91 -8.41 -38.00
CA ILE A 734 -0.26 -8.07 -36.72
C ILE A 734 -0.60 -9.13 -35.66
N VAL A 735 -1.87 -9.51 -35.54
CA VAL A 735 -2.34 -10.52 -34.57
C VAL A 735 -1.74 -11.89 -34.85
N LYS A 736 -1.63 -12.27 -36.13
CA LYS A 736 -0.98 -13.53 -36.53
C LYS A 736 0.50 -13.53 -36.14
N VAL A 737 1.24 -12.47 -36.46
CA VAL A 737 2.65 -12.32 -36.08
C VAL A 737 2.81 -12.33 -34.56
N ALA A 738 1.92 -11.64 -33.83
CA ALA A 738 1.95 -11.61 -32.37
C ALA A 738 1.71 -13.01 -31.78
N LYS A 739 0.71 -13.74 -32.26
CA LYS A 739 0.38 -15.11 -31.81
C LYS A 739 1.52 -16.10 -32.06
N ASP A 740 2.23 -15.97 -33.18
CA ASP A 740 3.36 -16.83 -33.55
C ASP A 740 4.69 -16.40 -32.87
N SER A 741 4.65 -15.36 -32.01
CA SER A 741 5.83 -14.87 -31.30
C SER A 741 6.37 -15.90 -30.30
N LYS A 742 7.70 -15.93 -30.15
CA LYS A 742 8.39 -16.72 -29.10
C LYS A 742 8.25 -16.09 -27.71
N GLU A 743 7.89 -14.81 -27.65
CA GLU A 743 7.64 -14.10 -26.40
C GLU A 743 6.23 -14.40 -25.92
N ALA A 744 6.12 -15.20 -24.86
CA ALA A 744 4.84 -15.70 -24.34
C ALA A 744 3.78 -14.58 -24.18
N LYS A 745 4.15 -13.44 -23.58
CA LYS A 745 3.22 -12.33 -23.40
C LYS A 745 2.66 -11.76 -24.71
N ILE A 746 3.45 -11.72 -25.77
CA ILE A 746 3.05 -11.25 -27.10
C ILE A 746 2.13 -12.27 -27.77
N ALA A 747 2.46 -13.56 -27.63
CA ALA A 747 1.62 -14.66 -28.12
C ALA A 747 0.24 -14.69 -27.46
N GLU A 748 0.19 -14.47 -26.15
CA GLU A 748 -1.06 -14.49 -25.38
C GLU A 748 -1.97 -13.30 -25.71
N ILE A 749 -1.45 -12.07 -25.84
CA ILE A 749 -2.27 -10.93 -26.30
C ILE A 749 -2.73 -11.14 -27.75
N GLY A 750 -1.88 -11.72 -28.60
CA GLY A 750 -2.26 -12.11 -29.96
C GLY A 750 -3.45 -13.08 -29.95
N ALA A 751 -3.43 -14.09 -29.08
CA ALA A 751 -4.54 -15.03 -28.93
C ALA A 751 -5.83 -14.37 -28.43
N ASP A 752 -5.73 -13.42 -27.50
CA ASP A 752 -6.87 -12.65 -27.00
C ASP A 752 -7.53 -11.80 -28.10
N ILE A 753 -6.73 -11.07 -28.89
CA ILE A 753 -7.24 -10.25 -30.00
C ILE A 753 -7.81 -11.16 -31.11
N GLU A 754 -7.19 -12.32 -31.37
CA GLU A 754 -7.74 -13.30 -32.32
C GLU A 754 -9.11 -13.83 -31.86
N LEU A 755 -9.26 -14.13 -30.55
CA LEU A 755 -10.54 -14.54 -29.97
C LEU A 755 -11.58 -13.43 -30.09
N LEU A 756 -11.16 -12.17 -29.94
CA LEU A 756 -12.02 -11.00 -30.13
C LEU A 756 -12.45 -10.85 -31.59
N LEU A 757 -11.54 -11.04 -32.55
CA LEU A 757 -11.84 -10.99 -33.99
C LEU A 757 -12.89 -12.03 -34.40
N LYS A 758 -12.85 -13.22 -33.80
CA LYS A 758 -13.79 -14.33 -34.07
C LYS A 758 -15.21 -14.13 -33.52
N GLN A 759 -15.43 -13.17 -32.61
CA GLN A 759 -16.76 -12.86 -32.09
C GLN A 759 -17.54 -11.99 -33.09
N SER A 760 -18.65 -12.47 -33.61
CA SER A 760 -19.48 -11.77 -34.61
C SER A 760 -20.09 -10.47 -34.08
#